data_AF-A0A482V7W6-F1
#
_entry.id   AF-A0A482V7W6-F1
#
_cell.length_a   1.000
_cell.length_b   1.000
_cell.length_c   1.000
_cell.angle_alpha   90.00
_cell.angle_beta   90.00
_cell.angle_gamma   90.00
#
_symmetry.space_group_name_H-M   'P 1'
#
loop_
_entity.id
_entity.type
_entity.pdbx_description
1 polymer ?
#
loop_
_entity_poly.entity_id
_entity_poly.type
_entity_poly.pdbx_seq_one_letter_code
_entity_poly.pdbx_strand_id
1 'polypeptide(L)'
;YSQCVLKPKTTDEVSQILSFCNDQKLAVSPQGGNTGLVGGSVPVFDEIVLSLNLMKNIVTIDDTSGILVCESGCVLEYLDEELANHGLMMPLDLGAKGSCQIGGNVSTNAGGLRLLRYGNLQGNVLGIEAVKANGEVLDCLSALKKDNTGFHLKHLFIGSEGALGVVTKVAIQCPPKPEAVNLAFLGVESFDRILSTFRRAKRELGEILSSFEMIDEQSIGAVIGHLKVKSPIDEYPFYVLIETQGSNDAHDQEKINNFLENIMGDGTVLDGTVTNEPSKMRVIWDLRERIAEAFLHDGYVFKYDITLPLEKFYSIVDVMRERLGSEVLRCCGYGHVGDGNIHFTVTTKEFSQDILKKIEPFIYEYTSRLKGSISAEHGIGFRKPQYIHYSKSEAAIQLMKDLKKMMDPNGILNPYKNRPWNTSHRSYRFVKGGADVTKREYPHVVALGFYNKTKKVYTFSCGGSLISNKFVVTAAHCIANVDGNKLEIVRMGTDTILSEAEAIEPLLDHIVKNVFINPNYNSKAKSNDIALVELGKEVAFTRDVRPACLHTEDQIPSKMKIAGWGKLSFLGDKSVVLQKATVSSISIQECARRYARYNKNVGGAQVCAQDDKTDACPGDSGGPLQTEDNGLFTVVGVISFGVACGFGVPGNTYNIRRGNFNCVEEEHLYFFRRILGETRIVTDLSDLEKYNVDWNKHLRGASTIVLKPKTTEEMSQIVSYCNNNRLAVCPQGGHTGVVGGATPVFDEVIISTELMNEIISLDEKSGILTCQAGCILQNVNDYLAEKNLIFPLDLGAKGSCQIGGNVSTNAGGLRVLKYGNLHGNVLGLEVVQADGEILDFLSTLKKDNTGYHLKHLFIGSEGTLGVITKVAIQSKQRPKSVQIAFLGLQNFDQVLKTFYKSKQDLDEILTAFEVIDTPSMDLVNEKLGMQSPIGQYPFYVIIETTGSNEGHDQEKLNKFLESCLLKNFVLNGTVTAESNKYRAIWEIREKIPQGFAKDGYVFMYDISLPLDNYYRLVEDMKQHMGTLSHRVFGFGHLGDGNLHLNISVKEYSSQLQQFIEPYIFERTKLYNGSISAEHGMGFLKAKYLPLMKSPAAIKAMRNIKRIMDPNGILNPYKVLA
;
A
#
# COMPACT_ATOMS: atom_id res chain seq x y z
N TYR A 1 36.16 -17.12 -5.57
CA TYR A 1 35.60 -18.13 -4.64
C TYR A 1 35.37 -17.42 -3.32
N SER A 2 34.15 -17.50 -2.77
CA SER A 2 33.90 -17.02 -1.42
C SER A 2 34.82 -17.70 -0.41
N GLN A 3 35.42 -16.92 0.47
CA GLN A 3 36.35 -17.40 1.49
C GLN A 3 35.68 -17.55 2.86
N CYS A 4 34.40 -17.20 2.99
CA CYS A 4 33.72 -17.08 4.28
C CYS A 4 32.24 -17.51 4.20
N VAL A 5 31.83 -18.39 5.14
CA VAL A 5 30.43 -18.76 5.38
C VAL A 5 30.09 -18.44 6.83
N LEU A 6 29.12 -17.55 7.05
CA LEU A 6 28.60 -17.21 8.37
C LEU A 6 27.29 -17.96 8.61
N LYS A 7 27.10 -18.46 9.84
CA LYS A 7 25.95 -19.29 10.25
C LYS A 7 25.31 -18.73 11.52
N PRO A 8 24.56 -17.61 11.43
CA PRO A 8 23.89 -17.04 12.58
C PRO A 8 22.79 -17.97 13.12
N LYS A 9 22.54 -17.87 14.42
CA LYS A 9 21.47 -18.56 15.15
C LYS A 9 20.31 -17.64 15.49
N THR A 10 20.51 -16.32 15.46
CA THR A 10 19.50 -15.34 15.88
C THR A 10 19.42 -14.15 14.92
N THR A 11 18.29 -13.45 14.96
CA THR A 11 18.09 -12.19 14.22
C THR A 11 19.11 -11.13 14.62
N ASP A 12 19.50 -11.07 15.90
CA ASP A 12 20.50 -10.12 16.39
C ASP A 12 21.89 -10.39 15.82
N GLU A 13 22.27 -11.67 15.68
CA GLU A 13 23.52 -12.03 15.01
C GLU A 13 23.49 -11.63 13.52
N VAL A 14 22.37 -11.84 12.81
CA VAL A 14 22.19 -11.36 11.44
C VAL A 14 22.31 -9.83 11.38
N SER A 15 21.69 -9.11 12.30
CA SER A 15 21.75 -7.65 12.43
C SER A 15 23.18 -7.15 12.58
N GLN A 16 23.94 -7.71 13.51
CA GLN A 16 25.34 -7.33 13.75
C GLN A 16 26.23 -7.64 12.55
N ILE A 17 26.05 -8.82 11.94
CA ILE A 17 26.79 -9.21 10.73
C ILE A 17 26.52 -8.22 9.60
N LEU A 18 25.26 -7.91 9.31
CA LEU A 18 24.90 -7.01 8.22
C LEU A 18 25.35 -5.57 8.50
N SER A 19 25.22 -5.08 9.73
CA SER A 19 25.76 -3.78 10.13
C SER A 19 27.26 -3.70 9.84
N PHE A 20 28.04 -4.69 10.29
CA PHE A 20 29.48 -4.74 10.05
C PHE A 20 29.81 -4.81 8.55
N CYS A 21 29.14 -5.70 7.81
CA CYS A 21 29.35 -5.84 6.37
C CYS A 21 29.01 -4.54 5.63
N ASN A 22 27.96 -3.83 6.02
CA ASN A 22 27.57 -2.58 5.41
C ASN A 22 28.58 -1.46 5.68
N ASP A 23 29.11 -1.37 6.90
CA ASP A 23 30.14 -0.39 7.26
C ASP A 23 31.46 -0.65 6.52
N GLN A 24 31.81 -1.92 6.34
CA GLN A 24 33.00 -2.36 5.60
C GLN A 24 32.77 -2.49 4.08
N LYS A 25 31.54 -2.29 3.60
CA LYS A 25 31.11 -2.52 2.20
C LYS A 25 31.45 -3.92 1.67
N LEU A 26 31.32 -4.93 2.53
CA LEU A 26 31.48 -6.34 2.19
C LEU A 26 30.17 -6.87 1.63
N ALA A 27 30.22 -7.46 0.44
CA ALA A 27 29.07 -8.08 -0.18
C ALA A 27 28.65 -9.36 0.55
N VAL A 28 27.34 -9.59 0.63
CA VAL A 28 26.71 -10.72 1.32
C VAL A 28 25.72 -11.41 0.38
N SER A 29 25.83 -12.74 0.27
CA SER A 29 24.87 -13.60 -0.44
C SER A 29 24.07 -14.41 0.58
N PRO A 30 22.80 -14.03 0.88
CA PRO A 30 21.93 -14.82 1.74
C PRO A 30 21.67 -16.19 1.11
N GLN A 31 21.73 -17.25 1.90
CA GLN A 31 21.58 -18.62 1.43
C GLN A 31 20.70 -19.42 2.41
N GLY A 32 19.57 -19.92 1.89
CA GLY A 32 18.75 -20.91 2.56
C GLY A 32 19.17 -22.34 2.18
N GLY A 33 18.20 -23.18 1.80
CA GLY A 33 18.44 -24.56 1.33
C GLY A 33 19.24 -24.74 0.03
N ASN A 34 19.57 -23.64 -0.66
CA ASN A 34 20.33 -23.62 -1.92
C ASN A 34 19.73 -24.47 -3.06
N THR A 35 18.40 -24.49 -3.18
CA THR A 35 17.67 -25.24 -4.21
C THR A 35 17.17 -24.36 -5.38
N GLY A 36 17.51 -23.07 -5.39
CA GLY A 36 17.05 -22.11 -6.40
C GLY A 36 17.67 -22.37 -7.79
N LEU A 37 16.88 -22.16 -8.86
CA LEU A 37 17.25 -22.56 -10.22
C LEU A 37 17.84 -21.44 -11.10
N VAL A 38 17.96 -20.23 -10.55
CA VAL A 38 18.40 -19.02 -11.28
C VAL A 38 19.71 -18.42 -10.77
N GLY A 39 20.44 -19.16 -9.93
CA GLY A 39 21.74 -18.73 -9.40
C GLY A 39 21.66 -17.61 -8.36
N GLY A 40 20.49 -17.35 -7.77
CA GLY A 40 20.31 -16.32 -6.75
C GLY A 40 20.99 -16.65 -5.40
N SER A 41 21.12 -17.94 -5.07
CA SER A 41 21.57 -18.43 -3.76
C SER A 41 23.08 -18.62 -3.62
N VAL A 42 23.86 -18.41 -4.68
CA VAL A 42 25.33 -18.63 -4.69
C VAL A 42 26.09 -17.35 -5.03
N PRO A 43 27.27 -17.10 -4.43
CA PRO A 43 28.08 -15.92 -4.74
C PRO A 43 28.57 -15.92 -6.19
N VAL A 44 28.77 -14.75 -6.80
CA VAL A 44 29.35 -14.61 -8.14
C VAL A 44 30.88 -14.55 -8.06
N PHE A 45 31.43 -13.87 -7.05
CA PHE A 45 32.87 -13.67 -6.85
C PHE A 45 33.32 -14.20 -5.50
N ASP A 46 33.31 -13.33 -4.49
CA ASP A 46 33.86 -13.52 -3.15
C ASP A 46 32.89 -13.06 -2.04
N GLU A 47 31.61 -12.82 -2.38
CA GLU A 47 30.60 -12.41 -1.40
C GLU A 47 30.54 -13.38 -0.22
N ILE A 48 30.37 -12.85 0.99
CA ILE A 48 30.20 -13.64 2.20
C ILE A 48 28.90 -14.41 2.10
N VAL A 49 28.94 -15.74 2.27
CA VAL A 49 27.71 -16.54 2.31
C VAL A 49 27.12 -16.45 3.70
N LEU A 50 25.89 -15.92 3.80
CA LEU A 50 25.13 -15.88 5.05
C LEU A 50 24.11 -17.03 5.04
N SER A 51 24.46 -18.14 5.69
CA SER A 51 23.64 -19.35 5.74
C SER A 51 22.70 -19.34 6.94
N LEU A 52 21.40 -19.51 6.67
CA LEU A 52 20.36 -19.47 7.71
C LEU A 52 20.09 -20.84 8.35
N ASN A 53 20.91 -21.86 8.06
CA ASN A 53 20.67 -23.26 8.47
C ASN A 53 20.60 -23.50 9.98
N LEU A 54 21.08 -22.57 10.82
CA LEU A 54 21.00 -22.69 12.28
C LEU A 54 19.79 -21.95 12.88
N MET A 55 19.04 -21.17 12.09
CA MET A 55 17.80 -20.49 12.48
C MET A 55 16.60 -21.39 12.16
N LYS A 56 16.45 -22.49 12.90
CA LYS A 56 15.57 -23.62 12.54
C LYS A 56 14.48 -23.91 13.59
N ASN A 57 14.17 -22.95 14.45
CA ASN A 57 13.18 -23.15 15.51
C ASN A 57 11.76 -22.79 15.05
N ILE A 58 10.79 -23.63 15.43
CA ILE A 58 9.37 -23.25 15.44
C ILE A 58 9.13 -22.41 16.69
N VAL A 59 8.55 -21.22 16.53
CA VAL A 59 8.26 -20.29 17.62
C VAL A 59 6.90 -20.61 18.25
N THR A 60 5.86 -20.73 17.43
CA THR A 60 4.50 -21.11 17.86
C THR A 60 3.72 -21.78 16.73
N ILE A 61 2.85 -22.72 17.09
CA ILE A 61 1.76 -23.25 16.26
C ILE A 61 0.45 -22.98 17.02
N ASP A 62 -0.48 -22.28 16.39
CA ASP A 62 -1.83 -22.05 16.94
C ASP A 62 -2.83 -22.96 16.20
N ASP A 63 -3.32 -24.00 16.88
CA ASP A 63 -4.25 -24.99 16.35
C ASP A 63 -5.61 -24.36 15.98
N THR A 64 -6.01 -23.34 16.74
CA THR A 64 -7.32 -22.68 16.59
C THR A 64 -7.31 -21.74 15.39
N SER A 65 -6.26 -20.96 15.17
CA SER A 65 -6.16 -20.07 14.01
C SER A 65 -5.54 -20.76 12.79
N GLY A 66 -4.76 -21.82 12.99
CA GLY A 66 -3.95 -22.48 11.97
C GLY A 66 -2.74 -21.63 11.57
N ILE A 67 -2.12 -20.92 12.52
CA ILE A 67 -0.98 -20.03 12.22
C ILE A 67 0.32 -20.62 12.76
N LEU A 68 1.32 -20.72 11.87
CA LEU A 68 2.69 -21.09 12.20
C LEU A 68 3.56 -19.84 12.25
N VAL A 69 4.33 -19.67 13.33
CA VAL A 69 5.44 -18.72 13.41
C VAL A 69 6.74 -19.52 13.57
N CYS A 70 7.69 -19.31 12.67
CA CYS A 70 8.95 -20.05 12.68
C CYS A 70 10.13 -19.20 12.16
N GLU A 71 11.33 -19.66 12.44
CA GLU A 71 12.56 -19.09 11.88
C GLU A 71 12.74 -19.49 10.41
N SER A 72 13.39 -18.59 9.67
CA SER A 72 13.60 -18.68 8.21
C SER A 72 14.34 -19.92 7.72
N GLY A 73 15.17 -20.54 8.55
CA GLY A 73 15.97 -21.72 8.24
C GLY A 73 15.25 -23.06 8.43
N CYS A 74 13.98 -23.06 8.87
CA CYS A 74 13.17 -24.28 8.95
C CYS A 74 12.99 -24.89 7.55
N VAL A 75 13.29 -26.19 7.43
CA VAL A 75 13.10 -26.97 6.21
C VAL A 75 11.60 -27.22 5.99
N LEU A 76 11.13 -27.10 4.74
CA LEU A 76 9.70 -27.20 4.43
C LEU A 76 9.09 -28.55 4.82
N GLU A 77 9.78 -29.66 4.52
CA GLU A 77 9.31 -31.01 4.89
C GLU A 77 9.16 -31.17 6.41
N TYR A 78 10.14 -30.70 7.18
CA TYR A 78 10.06 -30.71 8.64
C TYR A 78 8.86 -29.90 9.16
N LEU A 79 8.56 -28.74 8.56
CA LEU A 79 7.38 -27.95 8.94
C LEU A 79 6.08 -28.69 8.63
N ASP A 80 5.98 -29.36 7.48
CA ASP A 80 4.78 -30.13 7.09
C ASP A 80 4.56 -31.34 8.02
N GLU A 81 5.64 -32.04 8.42
CA GLU A 81 5.61 -33.13 9.40
C GLU A 81 5.15 -32.66 10.80
N GLU A 82 5.68 -31.54 11.28
CA GLU A 82 5.28 -30.99 12.58
C GLU A 82 3.83 -30.51 12.57
N LEU A 83 3.41 -29.78 11.53
CA LEU A 83 2.02 -29.33 11.39
C LEU A 83 1.03 -30.50 11.32
N ALA A 84 1.42 -31.62 10.72
CA ALA A 84 0.58 -32.80 10.64
C ALA A 84 0.21 -33.37 12.03
N ASN A 85 1.07 -33.19 13.04
CA ASN A 85 0.76 -33.58 14.43
C ASN A 85 -0.38 -32.74 15.05
N HIS A 86 -0.63 -31.56 14.47
CA HIS A 86 -1.68 -30.62 14.87
C HIS A 86 -2.90 -30.66 13.93
N GLY A 87 -2.96 -31.61 13.00
CA GLY A 87 -4.03 -31.68 12.00
C GLY A 87 -3.99 -30.53 10.98
N LEU A 88 -2.82 -29.92 10.79
CA LEU A 88 -2.56 -28.84 9.85
C LEU A 88 -1.56 -29.30 8.77
N MET A 89 -1.36 -28.48 7.75
CA MET A 89 -0.30 -28.68 6.76
C MET A 89 0.22 -27.35 6.21
N MET A 90 1.35 -27.37 5.51
CA MET A 90 1.86 -26.20 4.80
C MET A 90 0.96 -25.85 3.59
N PRO A 91 0.72 -24.55 3.32
CA PRO A 91 -0.08 -24.12 2.18
C PRO A 91 0.62 -24.31 0.82
N LEU A 92 1.91 -24.67 0.83
CA LEU A 92 2.73 -24.90 -0.35
C LEU A 92 3.46 -26.24 -0.24
N ASP A 93 3.71 -26.86 -1.40
CA ASP A 93 4.51 -28.08 -1.52
C ASP A 93 5.35 -28.01 -2.80
N LEU A 94 6.59 -28.49 -2.72
CA LEU A 94 7.57 -28.43 -3.80
C LEU A 94 8.35 -29.75 -3.85
N GLY A 95 8.79 -30.15 -5.04
CA GLY A 95 9.74 -31.26 -5.18
C GLY A 95 11.07 -31.05 -4.42
N ALA A 96 11.38 -29.82 -4.01
CA ALA A 96 12.55 -29.49 -3.19
C ALA A 96 12.30 -29.52 -1.67
N LYS A 97 11.12 -29.96 -1.19
CA LYS A 97 10.67 -29.84 0.21
C LYS A 97 11.66 -30.35 1.27
N GLY A 98 12.39 -31.42 0.98
CA GLY A 98 13.36 -32.01 1.92
C GLY A 98 14.63 -31.17 2.14
N SER A 99 14.79 -30.05 1.44
CA SER A 99 15.96 -29.18 1.59
C SER A 99 15.66 -27.69 1.49
N CYS A 100 14.60 -27.27 0.78
CA CYS A 100 14.23 -25.88 0.72
C CYS A 100 13.79 -25.38 2.12
N GLN A 101 14.18 -24.15 2.44
CA GLN A 101 13.87 -23.52 3.72
C GLN A 101 12.79 -22.47 3.53
N ILE A 102 11.95 -22.28 4.54
CA ILE A 102 10.78 -21.39 4.45
C ILE A 102 11.17 -19.93 4.13
N GLY A 103 12.29 -19.44 4.65
CA GLY A 103 12.80 -18.10 4.31
C GLY A 103 13.24 -17.98 2.85
N GLY A 104 13.78 -19.07 2.27
CA GLY A 104 14.08 -19.16 0.85
C GLY A 104 12.79 -19.14 0.01
N ASN A 105 11.81 -19.97 0.39
CA ASN A 105 10.51 -20.03 -0.28
C ASN A 105 9.82 -18.67 -0.30
N VAL A 106 9.80 -17.95 0.82
CA VAL A 106 9.27 -16.58 0.92
C VAL A 106 10.08 -15.62 0.05
N SER A 107 11.42 -15.66 0.15
CA SER A 107 12.30 -14.76 -0.62
C SER A 107 12.17 -14.93 -2.12
N THR A 108 11.85 -16.13 -2.62
CA THR A 108 11.63 -16.38 -4.05
C THR A 108 10.16 -16.32 -4.46
N ASN A 109 9.24 -16.08 -3.52
CA ASN A 109 7.80 -16.23 -3.73
C ASN A 109 7.44 -17.58 -4.38
N ALA A 110 7.91 -18.67 -3.78
CA ALA A 110 7.68 -20.03 -4.28
C ALA A 110 6.17 -20.29 -4.49
N GLY A 111 5.84 -20.94 -5.61
CA GLY A 111 4.48 -21.38 -5.90
C GLY A 111 4.24 -22.80 -5.44
N GLY A 112 4.55 -23.77 -6.31
CA GLY A 112 4.46 -25.19 -6.02
C GLY A 112 3.14 -25.84 -6.42
N LEU A 113 2.97 -27.10 -6.00
CA LEU A 113 1.93 -28.03 -6.49
C LEU A 113 0.52 -27.74 -5.98
N ARG A 114 0.42 -27.08 -4.81
CA ARG A 114 -0.85 -26.78 -4.13
C ARG A 114 -1.32 -25.33 -4.30
N LEU A 115 -0.65 -24.54 -5.15
CA LEU A 115 -0.96 -23.12 -5.36
C LEU A 115 -2.38 -22.91 -5.88
N LEU A 116 -2.90 -23.84 -6.69
CA LEU A 116 -4.24 -23.76 -7.25
C LEU A 116 -5.33 -23.61 -6.17
N ARG A 117 -5.18 -24.30 -5.03
CA ARG A 117 -6.16 -24.27 -3.92
C ARG A 117 -5.83 -23.23 -2.85
N TYR A 118 -4.59 -23.18 -2.39
CA TYR A 118 -4.22 -22.31 -1.26
C TYR A 118 -3.72 -20.93 -1.69
N GLY A 119 -3.50 -20.72 -2.99
CA GLY A 119 -3.01 -19.46 -3.52
C GLY A 119 -1.51 -19.25 -3.30
N ASN A 120 -1.05 -18.04 -3.61
CA ASN A 120 0.35 -17.66 -3.54
C ASN A 120 0.81 -17.34 -2.10
N LEU A 121 2.12 -17.22 -1.89
CA LEU A 121 2.66 -16.85 -0.58
C LEU A 121 2.28 -15.43 -0.16
N GLN A 122 1.99 -14.51 -1.07
CA GLN A 122 1.51 -13.17 -0.70
C GLN A 122 0.17 -13.21 0.04
N GLY A 123 -0.71 -14.16 -0.28
CA GLY A 123 -1.95 -14.37 0.45
C GLY A 123 -1.77 -15.07 1.80
N ASN A 124 -0.80 -16.01 1.89
CA ASN A 124 -0.65 -16.89 3.05
C ASN A 124 0.34 -16.39 4.11
N VAL A 125 1.36 -15.61 3.74
CA VAL A 125 2.31 -15.03 4.68
C VAL A 125 1.65 -13.85 5.40
N LEU A 126 1.45 -13.99 6.71
CA LEU A 126 0.79 -12.99 7.56
C LEU A 126 1.77 -11.90 8.02
N GLY A 127 3.02 -12.30 8.28
CA GLY A 127 4.06 -11.38 8.75
C GLY A 127 5.46 -11.93 8.59
N ILE A 128 6.44 -11.04 8.67
CA ILE A 128 7.86 -11.39 8.60
C ILE A 128 8.68 -10.52 9.54
N GLU A 129 9.78 -11.06 10.04
CA GLU A 129 10.88 -10.27 10.59
C GLU A 129 12.01 -10.30 9.57
N ALA A 130 12.58 -9.14 9.23
CA ALA A 130 13.65 -9.06 8.25
C ALA A 130 14.71 -8.03 8.65
N VAL A 131 15.96 -8.32 8.31
CA VAL A 131 17.10 -7.45 8.61
C VAL A 131 17.59 -6.77 7.33
N LYS A 132 17.65 -5.44 7.35
CA LYS A 132 18.15 -4.65 6.23
C LYS A 132 19.67 -4.74 6.10
N ALA A 133 20.19 -4.26 4.97
CA ALA A 133 21.64 -4.21 4.72
C ALA A 133 22.41 -3.50 5.84
N ASN A 134 21.88 -2.40 6.38
CA ASN A 134 22.51 -1.64 7.46
C ASN A 134 22.33 -2.27 8.86
N GLY A 135 21.84 -3.51 8.97
CA GLY A 135 21.57 -4.19 10.23
C GLY A 135 20.27 -3.79 10.93
N GLU A 136 19.52 -2.79 10.43
CA GLU A 136 18.24 -2.38 11.04
C GLU A 136 17.20 -3.51 10.91
N VAL A 137 16.67 -3.97 12.05
CA VAL A 137 15.63 -4.99 12.10
C VAL A 137 14.27 -4.34 11.81
N LEU A 138 13.62 -4.82 10.76
CA LEU A 138 12.27 -4.46 10.39
C LEU A 138 11.32 -5.53 10.93
N ASP A 139 10.73 -5.25 12.08
CA ASP A 139 9.69 -6.09 12.66
C ASP A 139 8.33 -5.79 12.01
N CYS A 140 7.92 -6.70 11.14
CA CYS A 140 6.58 -6.78 10.54
C CYS A 140 5.96 -8.15 10.86
N LEU A 141 6.39 -8.79 11.95
CA LEU A 141 5.92 -10.11 12.32
C LEU A 141 4.55 -9.95 12.96
N SER A 142 3.53 -10.49 12.31
CA SER A 142 2.14 -10.45 12.74
C SER A 142 1.53 -11.83 12.54
N ALA A 143 0.84 -12.31 13.56
CA ALA A 143 0.03 -13.53 13.52
C ALA A 143 -1.47 -13.20 13.34
N LEU A 144 -1.78 -12.07 12.70
CA LEU A 144 -3.15 -11.64 12.42
C LEU A 144 -3.46 -11.84 10.94
N LYS A 145 -4.63 -12.39 10.62
CA LYS A 145 -5.12 -12.50 9.23
C LYS A 145 -5.40 -11.12 8.61
N LYS A 146 -5.75 -10.14 9.44
CA LYS A 146 -6.06 -8.76 9.05
C LYS A 146 -5.31 -7.76 9.91
N ASP A 147 -4.66 -6.83 9.24
CA ASP A 147 -3.93 -5.74 9.86
C ASP A 147 -3.71 -4.65 8.82
N ASN A 148 -4.59 -3.64 8.79
CA ASN A 148 -4.52 -2.48 7.90
C ASN A 148 -3.93 -1.25 8.60
N THR A 149 -2.97 -1.46 9.53
CA THR A 149 -2.28 -0.36 10.24
C THR A 149 -1.05 0.14 9.46
N GLY A 150 -1.30 0.87 8.37
CA GLY A 150 -0.28 1.42 7.49
C GLY A 150 0.08 0.48 6.34
N PHE A 151 1.24 0.70 5.71
CA PHE A 151 1.65 -0.07 4.53
C PHE A 151 2.08 -1.49 4.90
N HIS A 152 1.71 -2.47 4.07
CA HIS A 152 2.09 -3.88 4.26
C HIS A 152 3.53 -4.17 3.79
N LEU A 153 4.51 -3.64 4.51
CA LEU A 153 5.93 -3.73 4.18
C LEU A 153 6.46 -5.16 3.96
N LYS A 154 5.81 -6.18 4.55
CA LYS A 154 6.20 -7.58 4.36
C LYS A 154 6.31 -7.99 2.89
N HIS A 155 5.43 -7.47 2.03
CA HIS A 155 5.41 -7.82 0.60
C HIS A 155 6.64 -7.34 -0.17
N LEU A 156 7.42 -6.39 0.38
CA LEU A 156 8.69 -6.02 -0.23
C LEU A 156 9.70 -7.17 -0.21
N PHE A 157 9.61 -8.06 0.78
CA PHE A 157 10.60 -9.13 0.95
C PHE A 157 10.17 -10.43 0.27
N ILE A 158 8.87 -10.63 0.07
CA ILE A 158 8.32 -11.78 -0.65
C ILE A 158 8.64 -11.64 -2.15
N GLY A 159 9.47 -12.53 -2.68
CA GLY A 159 9.98 -12.43 -4.06
C GLY A 159 11.15 -11.44 -4.23
N SER A 160 11.74 -10.94 -3.14
CA SER A 160 12.90 -10.03 -3.21
C SER A 160 14.25 -10.72 -3.42
N GLU A 161 14.29 -12.04 -3.24
CA GLU A 161 15.45 -12.91 -3.35
C GLU A 161 16.64 -12.43 -2.50
N GLY A 162 16.35 -11.93 -1.30
CA GLY A 162 17.36 -11.43 -0.37
C GLY A 162 17.98 -10.08 -0.76
N ALA A 163 17.48 -9.42 -1.82
CA ALA A 163 18.05 -8.17 -2.31
C ALA A 163 17.64 -6.95 -1.45
N LEU A 164 16.48 -6.98 -0.77
CA LEU A 164 16.00 -5.86 0.05
C LEU A 164 16.25 -6.06 1.55
N GLY A 165 16.57 -7.29 1.96
CA GLY A 165 16.87 -7.65 3.34
C GLY A 165 16.86 -9.17 3.50
N VAL A 166 17.34 -9.63 4.65
CA VAL A 166 17.39 -11.05 5.01
C VAL A 166 16.20 -11.35 5.90
N VAL A 167 15.26 -12.17 5.43
CA VAL A 167 14.11 -12.64 6.24
C VAL A 167 14.62 -13.60 7.30
N THR A 168 14.33 -13.33 8.56
CA THR A 168 14.79 -14.12 9.72
C THR A 168 13.68 -14.95 10.36
N LYS A 169 12.43 -14.46 10.34
CA LYS A 169 11.23 -15.18 10.81
C LYS A 169 10.04 -14.97 9.88
N VAL A 170 9.14 -15.95 9.86
CA VAL A 170 7.93 -15.96 9.04
C VAL A 170 6.74 -16.37 9.90
N ALA A 171 5.63 -15.62 9.78
CA ALA A 171 4.31 -16.03 10.23
C ALA A 171 3.46 -16.37 8.99
N ILE A 172 2.91 -17.58 8.94
CA ILE A 172 2.20 -18.11 7.76
C ILE A 172 0.91 -18.82 8.18
N GLN A 173 -0.14 -18.63 7.39
CA GLN A 173 -1.40 -19.36 7.52
C GLN A 173 -1.24 -20.79 6.98
N CYS A 174 -1.59 -21.76 7.80
CA CYS A 174 -1.58 -23.18 7.51
C CYS A 174 -3.03 -23.68 7.38
N PRO A 175 -3.41 -24.30 6.26
CA PRO A 175 -4.72 -24.94 6.13
C PRO A 175 -4.81 -26.21 6.99
N PRO A 176 -6.04 -26.66 7.32
CA PRO A 176 -6.28 -27.99 7.87
C PRO A 176 -5.71 -29.07 6.95
N LYS A 177 -5.21 -30.15 7.55
CA LYS A 177 -4.81 -31.34 6.80
C LYS A 177 -6.07 -32.04 6.26
N PRO A 178 -6.16 -32.34 4.95
CA PRO A 178 -7.33 -32.99 4.39
C PRO A 178 -7.49 -34.41 4.92
N GLU A 179 -8.73 -34.84 5.13
CA GLU A 179 -9.06 -36.22 5.53
C GLU A 179 -9.10 -37.17 4.34
N ALA A 180 -9.42 -36.65 3.16
CA ALA A 180 -9.48 -37.39 1.90
C ALA A 180 -8.56 -36.76 0.87
N VAL A 181 -7.76 -37.59 0.20
CA VAL A 181 -6.92 -37.19 -0.94
C VAL A 181 -7.11 -38.21 -2.05
N ASN A 182 -7.48 -37.75 -3.24
CA ASN A 182 -7.63 -38.59 -4.43
C ASN A 182 -6.76 -38.05 -5.55
N LEU A 183 -6.19 -38.95 -6.34
CA LEU A 183 -5.33 -38.63 -7.47
C LEU A 183 -5.83 -39.34 -8.72
N ALA A 184 -6.17 -38.56 -9.74
CA ALA A 184 -6.49 -39.06 -11.07
C ALA A 184 -5.35 -38.76 -12.06
N PHE A 185 -4.99 -39.75 -12.87
CA PHE A 185 -3.98 -39.64 -13.93
C PHE A 185 -4.61 -40.05 -15.26
N LEU A 186 -4.68 -39.10 -16.20
CA LEU A 186 -5.57 -39.16 -17.37
C LEU A 186 -4.80 -38.98 -18.67
N GLY A 187 -5.12 -39.77 -19.70
CA GLY A 187 -4.60 -39.65 -21.06
C GLY A 187 -5.50 -38.77 -21.94
N VAL A 188 -4.91 -37.77 -22.61
CA VAL A 188 -5.65 -36.74 -23.35
C VAL A 188 -5.04 -36.52 -24.75
N GLU A 189 -5.90 -36.38 -25.75
CA GLU A 189 -5.49 -36.31 -27.17
C GLU A 189 -4.84 -34.97 -27.56
N SER A 190 -5.30 -33.86 -26.97
CA SER A 190 -4.86 -32.52 -27.36
C SER A 190 -4.91 -31.51 -26.21
N PHE A 191 -4.16 -30.43 -26.34
CA PHE A 191 -4.13 -29.36 -25.35
C PHE A 191 -5.50 -28.67 -25.17
N ASP A 192 -6.29 -28.52 -26.23
CA ASP A 192 -7.65 -27.95 -26.13
C ASP A 192 -8.57 -28.82 -25.26
N ARG A 193 -8.42 -30.14 -25.33
CA ARG A 193 -9.15 -31.06 -24.44
C ARG A 193 -8.67 -30.94 -23.00
N ILE A 194 -7.39 -30.68 -22.75
CA ILE A 194 -6.88 -30.39 -21.39
C ILE A 194 -7.56 -29.16 -20.80
N LEU A 195 -7.71 -28.07 -21.57
CA LEU A 195 -8.43 -26.88 -21.12
C LEU A 195 -9.91 -27.16 -20.85
N SER A 196 -10.55 -28.00 -21.68
CA SER A 196 -11.92 -28.48 -21.43
C SER A 196 -12.00 -29.25 -20.11
N THR A 197 -11.12 -30.22 -19.90
CA THR A 197 -11.00 -31.01 -18.66
C THR A 197 -10.79 -30.10 -17.45
N PHE A 198 -9.90 -29.11 -17.53
CA PHE A 198 -9.66 -28.15 -16.45
C PHE A 198 -10.91 -27.32 -16.12
N ARG A 199 -11.62 -26.84 -17.14
CA ARG A 199 -12.87 -26.08 -16.95
C ARG A 199 -13.93 -26.94 -16.27
N ARG A 200 -14.06 -28.20 -16.68
CA ARG A 200 -15.01 -29.15 -16.08
C ARG A 200 -14.61 -29.50 -14.65
N ALA A 201 -13.33 -29.76 -14.39
CA ALA A 201 -12.80 -30.03 -13.06
C ALA A 201 -13.15 -28.90 -12.07
N LYS A 202 -12.93 -27.63 -12.44
CA LYS A 202 -13.31 -26.49 -11.59
C LYS A 202 -14.80 -26.38 -11.29
N ARG A 203 -15.68 -26.92 -12.14
CA ARG A 203 -17.14 -26.85 -12.00
C ARG A 203 -17.72 -28.06 -11.26
N GLU A 204 -17.14 -29.23 -11.49
CA GLU A 204 -17.66 -30.54 -11.02
C GLU A 204 -16.94 -30.99 -9.74
N LEU A 205 -15.62 -30.78 -9.63
CA LEU A 205 -14.85 -31.03 -8.41
C LEU A 205 -14.87 -29.80 -7.48
N GLY A 206 -14.98 -28.59 -8.03
CA GLY A 206 -15.22 -27.37 -7.25
C GLY A 206 -14.17 -27.14 -6.17
N GLU A 207 -14.64 -27.03 -4.92
CA GLU A 207 -13.86 -26.69 -3.73
C GLU A 207 -12.81 -27.73 -3.29
N ILE A 208 -12.93 -28.98 -3.73
CA ILE A 208 -11.95 -30.04 -3.40
C ILE A 208 -10.78 -30.10 -4.39
N LEU A 209 -10.83 -29.38 -5.52
CA LEU A 209 -9.73 -29.39 -6.50
C LEU A 209 -8.48 -28.73 -5.91
N SER A 210 -7.38 -29.48 -5.84
CA SER A 210 -6.15 -29.06 -5.17
C SER A 210 -4.96 -28.88 -6.10
N SER A 211 -4.86 -29.71 -7.15
CA SER A 211 -3.82 -29.62 -8.17
C SER A 211 -4.36 -29.99 -9.55
N PHE A 212 -3.80 -29.36 -10.59
CA PHE A 212 -4.09 -29.69 -11.99
C PHE A 212 -2.83 -29.46 -12.83
N GLU A 213 -2.14 -30.56 -13.12
CA GLU A 213 -0.83 -30.59 -13.77
C GLU A 213 -0.94 -31.24 -15.16
N MET A 214 -0.06 -30.83 -16.07
CA MET A 214 0.05 -31.41 -17.42
C MET A 214 1.46 -31.93 -17.68
N ILE A 215 1.55 -33.03 -18.41
CA ILE A 215 2.77 -33.65 -18.91
C ILE A 215 2.58 -33.96 -20.40
N ASP A 216 3.54 -33.61 -21.25
CA ASP A 216 3.54 -34.02 -22.67
C ASP A 216 4.25 -35.38 -22.87
N GLU A 217 4.01 -36.01 -24.02
CA GLU A 217 4.59 -37.29 -24.43
C GLU A 217 6.13 -37.32 -24.30
N GLN A 218 6.82 -36.25 -24.71
CA GLN A 218 8.28 -36.20 -24.67
C GLN A 218 8.82 -36.12 -23.24
N SER A 219 8.10 -35.45 -22.33
CA SER A 219 8.47 -35.31 -20.92
C SER A 219 8.28 -36.61 -20.16
N ILE A 220 7.12 -37.26 -20.29
CA ILE A 220 6.88 -38.55 -19.63
C ILE A 220 7.80 -39.64 -20.19
N GLY A 221 8.05 -39.62 -21.51
CA GLY A 221 8.95 -40.56 -22.16
C GLY A 221 10.39 -40.46 -21.64
N ALA A 222 10.85 -39.28 -21.21
CA ALA A 222 12.14 -39.13 -20.56
C ALA A 222 12.16 -39.81 -19.18
N VAL A 223 11.09 -39.68 -18.39
CA VAL A 223 11.00 -40.30 -17.06
C VAL A 223 10.92 -41.83 -17.17
N ILE A 224 10.05 -42.35 -18.04
CA ILE A 224 9.91 -43.80 -18.27
C ILE A 224 11.22 -44.36 -18.84
N GLY A 225 11.82 -43.67 -19.81
CA GLY A 225 13.04 -44.09 -20.49
C GLY A 225 14.27 -44.13 -19.58
N HIS A 226 14.54 -43.05 -18.86
CA HIS A 226 15.76 -42.88 -18.06
C HIS A 226 15.61 -43.35 -16.62
N LEU A 227 14.50 -43.02 -15.96
CA LEU A 227 14.29 -43.29 -14.53
C LEU A 227 13.51 -44.59 -14.27
N LYS A 228 13.01 -45.24 -15.33
CA LYS A 228 12.29 -46.53 -15.28
C LYS A 228 11.05 -46.52 -14.38
N VAL A 229 10.43 -45.35 -14.18
CA VAL A 229 9.13 -45.23 -13.51
C VAL A 229 8.05 -45.75 -14.46
N LYS A 230 7.15 -46.60 -13.98
CA LYS A 230 6.11 -47.24 -14.80
C LYS A 230 4.86 -46.35 -14.88
N SER A 231 4.38 -46.07 -16.10
CA SER A 231 3.07 -45.45 -16.31
C SER A 231 1.94 -46.43 -15.95
N PRO A 232 0.86 -45.97 -15.28
CA PRO A 232 -0.30 -46.82 -14.98
C PRO A 232 -1.27 -46.96 -16.16
N ILE A 233 -1.12 -46.16 -17.21
CA ILE A 233 -1.97 -46.12 -18.42
C ILE A 233 -1.11 -46.15 -19.70
N ASP A 234 -1.78 -46.30 -20.85
CA ASP A 234 -1.15 -46.38 -22.17
C ASP A 234 -0.46 -45.07 -22.64
N GLU A 235 0.05 -45.08 -23.87
CA GLU A 235 0.75 -43.94 -24.49
C GLU A 235 -0.24 -42.92 -25.08
N TYR A 236 -0.10 -41.65 -24.68
CA TYR A 236 -0.93 -40.54 -25.13
C TYR A 236 -0.09 -39.29 -25.42
N PRO A 237 -0.53 -38.40 -26.33
CA PRO A 237 0.18 -37.14 -26.60
C PRO A 237 0.33 -36.24 -25.37
N PHE A 238 -0.68 -36.27 -24.48
CA PHE A 238 -0.71 -35.51 -23.24
C PHE A 238 -1.28 -36.33 -22.09
N TYR A 239 -0.84 -35.97 -20.88
CA TYR A 239 -1.31 -36.50 -19.62
C TYR A 239 -1.73 -35.38 -18.70
N VAL A 240 -2.76 -35.63 -17.90
CA VAL A 240 -3.24 -34.72 -16.87
C VAL A 240 -3.23 -35.42 -15.53
N LEU A 241 -2.69 -34.76 -14.52
CA LEU A 241 -2.74 -35.18 -13.12
C LEU A 241 -3.67 -34.23 -12.38
N ILE A 242 -4.71 -34.78 -11.75
CA ILE A 242 -5.70 -34.04 -10.96
C ILE A 242 -5.68 -34.57 -9.54
N GLU A 243 -5.40 -33.70 -8.58
CA GLU A 243 -5.47 -34.04 -7.16
C GLU A 243 -6.70 -33.35 -6.54
N THR A 244 -7.50 -34.11 -5.78
CA THR A 244 -8.53 -33.54 -4.91
C THR A 244 -8.18 -33.77 -3.45
N GLN A 245 -8.58 -32.82 -2.62
CA GLN A 245 -8.38 -32.82 -1.18
C GLN A 245 -9.65 -32.28 -0.51
N GLY A 246 -10.20 -32.98 0.48
CA GLY A 246 -11.41 -32.56 1.17
C GLY A 246 -11.61 -33.24 2.53
N SER A 247 -12.69 -32.87 3.21
CA SER A 247 -13.01 -33.38 4.55
C SER A 247 -13.82 -34.69 4.57
N ASN A 248 -14.16 -35.29 3.43
CA ASN A 248 -14.96 -36.53 3.41
C ASN A 248 -14.66 -37.42 2.20
N ASP A 249 -14.08 -38.60 2.47
CA ASP A 249 -13.63 -39.53 1.43
C ASP A 249 -14.75 -40.03 0.52
N ALA A 250 -15.94 -40.34 1.08
CA ALA A 250 -17.05 -40.85 0.29
C ALA A 250 -17.59 -39.78 -0.69
N HIS A 251 -17.74 -38.53 -0.22
CA HIS A 251 -18.20 -37.42 -1.06
C HIS A 251 -17.19 -37.10 -2.17
N ASP A 252 -15.90 -37.09 -1.82
CA ASP A 252 -14.83 -36.77 -2.75
C ASP A 252 -14.67 -37.86 -3.82
N GLN A 253 -14.79 -39.14 -3.43
CA GLN A 253 -14.82 -40.26 -4.36
C GLN A 253 -16.04 -40.21 -5.29
N GLU A 254 -17.22 -39.89 -4.78
CA GLU A 254 -18.41 -39.72 -5.61
C GLU A 254 -18.20 -38.60 -6.64
N LYS A 255 -17.70 -37.43 -6.20
CA LYS A 255 -17.41 -36.30 -7.08
C LYS A 255 -16.40 -36.64 -8.17
N ILE A 256 -15.27 -37.26 -7.81
CA ILE A 256 -14.23 -37.59 -8.78
C ILE A 256 -14.70 -38.68 -9.75
N ASN A 257 -15.40 -39.71 -9.28
CA ASN A 257 -15.91 -40.78 -10.15
C ASN A 257 -16.96 -40.25 -11.13
N ASN A 258 -17.90 -39.42 -10.68
CA ASN A 258 -18.88 -38.77 -11.56
C ASN A 258 -18.21 -37.86 -12.60
N PHE A 259 -17.21 -37.09 -12.17
CA PHE A 259 -16.43 -36.25 -13.08
C PHE A 259 -15.72 -37.10 -14.15
N LEU A 260 -15.06 -38.19 -13.76
CA LEU A 260 -14.36 -39.12 -14.65
C LEU A 260 -15.32 -39.81 -15.63
N GLU A 261 -16.44 -40.34 -15.15
CA GLU A 261 -17.47 -40.95 -15.99
C GLU A 261 -17.95 -39.98 -17.07
N ASN A 262 -18.21 -38.72 -16.69
CA ASN A 262 -18.69 -37.73 -17.63
C ASN A 262 -17.63 -37.26 -18.65
N ILE A 263 -16.34 -37.14 -18.29
CA ILE A 263 -15.27 -36.72 -19.24
C ILE A 263 -14.78 -37.87 -20.12
N MET A 264 -14.93 -39.11 -19.67
CA MET A 264 -14.62 -40.29 -20.48
C MET A 264 -15.79 -40.61 -21.41
N GLY A 265 -17.03 -40.49 -20.93
CA GLY A 265 -18.23 -40.76 -21.72
C GLY A 265 -18.44 -39.83 -22.92
N ASP A 266 -17.97 -38.58 -22.85
CA ASP A 266 -18.00 -37.64 -23.97
C ASP A 266 -16.72 -37.63 -24.84
N GLY A 267 -15.75 -38.49 -24.50
CA GLY A 267 -14.47 -38.61 -25.20
C GLY A 267 -13.49 -37.45 -24.95
N THR A 268 -13.75 -36.55 -24.00
CA THR A 268 -12.77 -35.51 -23.62
C THR A 268 -11.46 -36.13 -23.12
N VAL A 269 -11.56 -37.21 -22.35
CA VAL A 269 -10.44 -38.03 -21.86
C VAL A 269 -10.53 -39.43 -22.47
N LEU A 270 -9.40 -39.99 -22.89
CA LEU A 270 -9.35 -41.28 -23.61
C LEU A 270 -9.16 -42.48 -22.68
N ASP A 271 -8.36 -42.30 -21.63
CA ASP A 271 -8.05 -43.31 -20.63
C ASP A 271 -7.67 -42.62 -19.32
N GLY A 272 -7.76 -43.34 -18.21
CA GLY A 272 -7.40 -42.79 -16.92
C GLY A 272 -7.47 -43.79 -15.78
N THR A 273 -6.71 -43.48 -14.73
CA THR A 273 -6.76 -44.20 -13.46
C THR A 273 -7.02 -43.22 -12.32
N VAL A 274 -7.66 -43.68 -11.25
CA VAL A 274 -7.87 -42.93 -10.02
C VAL A 274 -7.46 -43.78 -8.82
N THR A 275 -6.82 -43.16 -7.82
CA THR A 275 -6.40 -43.84 -6.61
C THR A 275 -6.38 -42.89 -5.41
N ASN A 276 -6.64 -43.44 -4.23
CA ASN A 276 -6.42 -42.82 -2.94
C ASN A 276 -5.36 -43.58 -2.10
N GLU A 277 -4.66 -44.55 -2.71
CA GLU A 277 -3.64 -45.35 -2.02
C GLU A 277 -2.30 -44.57 -2.01
N PRO A 278 -1.73 -44.22 -0.84
CA PRO A 278 -0.53 -43.37 -0.77
C PRO A 278 0.68 -43.89 -1.56
N SER A 279 0.87 -45.21 -1.60
CA SER A 279 1.95 -45.86 -2.35
C SER A 279 1.81 -45.61 -3.87
N LYS A 280 0.59 -45.75 -4.42
CA LYS A 280 0.28 -45.53 -5.83
C LYS A 280 0.30 -44.04 -6.18
N MET A 281 -0.23 -43.19 -5.31
CA MET A 281 -0.18 -41.75 -5.49
C MET A 281 1.26 -41.25 -5.63
N ARG A 282 2.18 -41.76 -4.81
CA ARG A 282 3.61 -41.43 -4.91
C ARG A 282 4.20 -41.82 -6.26
N VAL A 283 3.90 -43.02 -6.78
CA VAL A 283 4.38 -43.47 -8.10
C VAL A 283 3.84 -42.57 -9.23
N ILE A 284 2.58 -42.16 -9.15
CA ILE A 284 1.98 -41.24 -10.13
C ILE A 284 2.61 -39.84 -10.04
N TRP A 285 2.80 -39.31 -8.82
CA TRP A 285 3.47 -38.03 -8.62
C TRP A 285 4.93 -38.07 -9.09
N ASP A 286 5.64 -39.19 -8.93
CA ASP A 286 7.00 -39.37 -9.44
C ASP A 286 7.08 -39.19 -10.97
N LEU A 287 6.04 -39.54 -11.73
CA LEU A 287 5.97 -39.28 -13.17
C LEU A 287 5.98 -37.79 -13.50
N ARG A 288 5.47 -36.93 -12.61
CA ARG A 288 5.40 -35.47 -12.76
C ARG A 288 6.58 -34.75 -12.12
N GLU A 289 6.95 -35.10 -10.89
CA GLU A 289 7.96 -34.39 -10.10
C GLU A 289 9.39 -34.66 -10.61
N ARG A 290 9.65 -35.86 -11.15
CA ARG A 290 10.99 -36.28 -11.59
C ARG A 290 11.30 -35.99 -13.05
N ILE A 291 10.43 -35.28 -13.78
CA ILE A 291 10.68 -34.85 -15.16
C ILE A 291 11.97 -34.03 -15.27
N ALA A 292 12.16 -33.08 -14.33
CA ALA A 292 13.34 -32.23 -14.30
C ALA A 292 14.65 -33.02 -14.10
N GLU A 293 14.60 -34.10 -13.31
CA GLU A 293 15.72 -35.02 -13.09
C GLU A 293 15.97 -35.87 -14.33
N ALA A 294 14.91 -36.40 -14.95
CA ALA A 294 15.01 -37.23 -16.15
C ALA A 294 15.74 -36.51 -17.30
N PHE A 295 15.50 -35.22 -17.50
CA PHE A 295 16.19 -34.45 -18.55
C PHE A 295 17.70 -34.30 -18.34
N LEU A 296 18.19 -34.42 -17.10
CA LEU A 296 19.64 -34.38 -16.85
C LEU A 296 20.37 -35.59 -17.47
N HIS A 297 19.65 -36.68 -17.74
CA HIS A 297 20.20 -37.85 -18.44
C HIS A 297 20.29 -37.69 -19.96
N ASP A 298 19.63 -36.68 -20.55
CA ASP A 298 19.76 -36.36 -21.98
C ASP A 298 21.05 -35.58 -22.31
N GLY A 299 21.69 -34.96 -21.31
CA GLY A 299 22.87 -34.11 -21.48
C GLY A 299 22.66 -32.69 -20.94
N TYR A 300 22.90 -31.67 -21.76
CA TYR A 300 22.67 -30.28 -21.40
C TYR A 300 21.19 -29.90 -21.55
N VAL A 301 20.67 -29.16 -20.56
CA VAL A 301 19.26 -28.78 -20.46
C VAL A 301 19.11 -27.27 -20.48
N PHE A 302 18.46 -26.73 -21.52
CA PHE A 302 17.97 -25.37 -21.53
C PHE A 302 16.57 -25.34 -20.90
N LYS A 303 16.48 -24.75 -19.70
CA LYS A 303 15.25 -24.73 -18.90
C LYS A 303 14.70 -23.32 -18.80
N TYR A 304 13.42 -23.16 -19.13
CA TYR A 304 12.70 -21.92 -19.02
C TYR A 304 11.41 -22.15 -18.22
N ASP A 305 11.16 -21.20 -17.34
CA ASP A 305 10.00 -21.18 -16.47
C ASP A 305 9.25 -19.90 -16.80
N ILE A 306 8.12 -20.04 -17.50
CA ILE A 306 7.37 -18.90 -18.02
C ILE A 306 5.88 -19.04 -17.69
N THR A 307 5.19 -17.90 -17.62
CA THR A 307 3.73 -17.86 -17.52
C THR A 307 3.17 -17.34 -18.83
N LEU A 308 2.17 -18.03 -19.37
CA LEU A 308 1.45 -17.62 -20.58
C LEU A 308 -0.07 -17.65 -20.30
N PRO A 309 -0.88 -16.87 -21.05
CA PRO A 309 -2.33 -17.03 -21.02
C PRO A 309 -2.73 -18.50 -21.28
N LEU A 310 -3.75 -19.00 -20.60
CA LEU A 310 -4.12 -20.43 -20.65
C LEU A 310 -4.34 -20.96 -22.07
N GLU A 311 -4.97 -20.17 -22.94
CA GLU A 311 -5.20 -20.53 -24.35
C GLU A 311 -3.92 -20.65 -25.19
N LYS A 312 -2.82 -20.07 -24.71
CA LYS A 312 -1.51 -20.08 -25.37
C LYS A 312 -0.46 -20.87 -24.59
N PHE A 313 -0.84 -21.50 -23.49
CA PHE A 313 0.07 -22.19 -22.56
C PHE A 313 1.06 -23.12 -23.27
N TYR A 314 0.60 -23.98 -24.17
CA TYR A 314 1.46 -24.96 -24.85
C TYR A 314 2.04 -24.45 -26.19
N SER A 315 1.51 -23.36 -26.74
CA SER A 315 1.85 -22.90 -28.10
C SER A 315 3.33 -22.58 -28.31
N ILE A 316 4.07 -22.22 -27.26
CA ILE A 316 5.53 -22.01 -27.33
C ILE A 316 6.28 -23.29 -27.71
N VAL A 317 5.80 -24.46 -27.27
CA VAL A 317 6.45 -25.75 -27.56
C VAL A 317 6.40 -26.03 -29.06
N ASP A 318 5.24 -25.83 -29.69
CA ASP A 318 5.05 -26.07 -31.12
C ASP A 318 5.90 -25.11 -31.96
N VAL A 319 5.88 -23.82 -31.62
CA VAL A 319 6.69 -22.79 -32.27
C VAL A 319 8.19 -23.09 -32.17
N MET A 320 8.64 -23.58 -31.01
CA MET A 320 10.06 -23.91 -30.79
C MET A 320 10.47 -25.22 -31.46
N ARG A 321 9.57 -26.20 -31.57
CA ARG A 321 9.80 -27.44 -32.34
C ARG A 321 10.05 -27.12 -33.81
N GLU A 322 9.22 -26.27 -34.41
CA GLU A 322 9.40 -25.81 -35.79
C GLU A 322 10.74 -25.06 -35.95
N ARG A 323 11.07 -24.19 -34.98
CA ARG A 323 12.27 -23.36 -35.01
C ARG A 323 13.58 -24.12 -34.82
N LEU A 324 13.61 -25.12 -33.96
CA LEU A 324 14.81 -25.88 -33.60
C LEU A 324 15.00 -27.14 -34.45
N GLY A 325 13.91 -27.66 -35.03
CA GLY A 325 13.95 -28.83 -35.90
C GLY A 325 14.59 -30.05 -35.22
N SER A 326 15.39 -30.80 -35.98
CA SER A 326 16.08 -32.02 -35.51
C SER A 326 17.43 -31.75 -34.82
N GLU A 327 17.78 -30.49 -34.56
CA GLU A 327 19.07 -30.12 -33.94
C GLU A 327 19.12 -30.41 -32.43
N VAL A 328 17.96 -30.67 -31.82
CA VAL A 328 17.80 -30.91 -30.38
C VAL A 328 17.24 -32.30 -30.12
N LEU A 329 17.49 -32.86 -28.93
CA LEU A 329 17.00 -34.19 -28.56
C LEU A 329 15.52 -34.16 -28.20
N ARG A 330 15.12 -33.18 -27.38
CA ARG A 330 13.73 -32.94 -26.98
C ARG A 330 13.43 -31.45 -26.96
N CYS A 331 12.19 -31.11 -27.27
CA CYS A 331 11.62 -29.78 -27.13
C CYS A 331 10.20 -29.97 -26.60
N CYS A 332 10.01 -29.72 -25.31
CA CYS A 332 8.87 -30.23 -24.56
C CYS A 332 8.38 -29.22 -23.52
N GLY A 333 7.15 -29.43 -23.04
CA GLY A 333 6.51 -28.60 -22.05
C GLY A 333 5.66 -29.41 -21.08
N TYR A 334 5.79 -29.11 -19.80
CA TYR A 334 4.99 -29.68 -18.72
C TYR A 334 4.77 -28.60 -17.67
N GLY A 335 3.82 -28.77 -16.74
CA GLY A 335 3.67 -27.85 -15.62
C GLY A 335 2.24 -27.61 -15.14
N HIS A 336 2.05 -26.44 -14.55
CA HIS A 336 0.90 -26.07 -13.74
C HIS A 336 -0.15 -25.38 -14.60
N VAL A 337 -1.03 -26.16 -15.25
CA VAL A 337 -2.11 -25.60 -16.06
C VAL A 337 -3.07 -24.79 -15.20
N GLY A 338 -3.28 -25.21 -13.94
CA GLY A 338 -4.12 -24.48 -12.98
C GLY A 338 -3.78 -23.00 -12.82
N ASP A 339 -2.50 -22.65 -13.02
CA ASP A 339 -1.95 -21.32 -12.75
C ASP A 339 -1.22 -20.68 -13.95
N GLY A 340 -1.32 -21.30 -15.13
CA GLY A 340 -0.78 -20.77 -16.38
C GLY A 340 0.74 -20.84 -16.52
N ASN A 341 1.41 -21.65 -15.71
CA ASN A 341 2.87 -21.77 -15.70
C ASN A 341 3.37 -23.05 -16.41
N ILE A 342 4.16 -22.85 -17.47
CA ILE A 342 4.80 -23.91 -18.24
C ILE A 342 6.32 -23.95 -17.98
N HIS A 343 6.81 -25.14 -17.69
CA HIS A 343 8.24 -25.48 -17.66
C HIS A 343 8.66 -25.92 -19.06
N PHE A 344 9.03 -24.95 -19.89
CA PHE A 344 9.52 -25.20 -21.24
C PHE A 344 10.98 -25.66 -21.21
N THR A 345 11.26 -26.82 -21.82
CA THR A 345 12.59 -27.43 -21.76
C THR A 345 13.06 -27.91 -23.14
N VAL A 346 14.32 -27.62 -23.44
CA VAL A 346 15.04 -28.13 -24.61
C VAL A 346 16.27 -28.90 -24.15
N THR A 347 16.46 -30.12 -24.62
CA THR A 347 17.62 -30.96 -24.28
C THR A 347 18.53 -31.19 -25.49
N THR A 348 19.84 -31.22 -25.24
CA THR A 348 20.91 -31.43 -26.22
C THR A 348 22.00 -32.28 -25.58
N LYS A 349 22.76 -33.07 -26.36
CA LYS A 349 23.85 -33.89 -25.80
C LYS A 349 24.90 -33.05 -25.04
N GLU A 350 25.23 -31.88 -25.60
CA GLU A 350 26.20 -30.94 -25.05
C GLU A 350 25.67 -29.50 -25.20
N PHE A 351 26.26 -28.55 -24.47
CA PHE A 351 25.91 -27.14 -24.62
C PHE A 351 26.26 -26.64 -26.03
N SER A 352 25.32 -25.96 -26.69
CA SER A 352 25.53 -25.30 -27.98
C SER A 352 25.14 -23.83 -27.91
N GLN A 353 26.10 -22.95 -28.22
CA GLN A 353 25.88 -21.51 -28.28
C GLN A 353 24.93 -21.12 -29.44
N ASP A 354 24.92 -21.87 -30.53
CA ASP A 354 24.06 -21.59 -31.68
C ASP A 354 22.60 -21.97 -31.38
N ILE A 355 22.38 -23.06 -30.65
CA ILE A 355 21.05 -23.40 -30.11
C ILE A 355 20.60 -22.34 -29.11
N LEU A 356 21.48 -21.90 -28.21
CA LEU A 356 21.16 -20.83 -27.27
C LEU A 356 20.70 -19.55 -28.01
N LYS A 357 21.41 -19.12 -29.05
CA LYS A 357 21.02 -17.95 -29.88
C LYS A 357 19.71 -18.14 -30.64
N LYS A 358 19.32 -19.37 -30.94
CA LYS A 358 18.00 -19.67 -31.53
C LYS A 358 16.89 -19.56 -30.50
N ILE A 359 17.15 -19.90 -29.23
CA ILE A 359 16.18 -19.86 -28.14
C ILE A 359 16.08 -18.46 -27.53
N GLU A 360 17.21 -17.85 -27.15
CA GLU A 360 17.30 -16.52 -26.55
C GLU A 360 17.75 -15.48 -27.58
N PRO A 361 17.08 -14.31 -27.68
CA PRO A 361 16.00 -13.82 -26.83
C PRO A 361 14.58 -14.23 -27.28
N PHE A 362 14.44 -15.02 -28.34
CA PHE A 362 13.15 -15.32 -28.99
C PHE A 362 12.06 -15.81 -28.02
N ILE A 363 12.40 -16.70 -27.07
CA ILE A 363 11.43 -17.19 -26.09
C ILE A 363 10.86 -16.05 -25.23
N TYR A 364 11.71 -15.11 -24.81
CA TYR A 364 11.28 -13.96 -24.00
C TYR A 364 10.49 -12.95 -24.83
N GLU A 365 10.85 -12.74 -26.10
CA GLU A 365 10.07 -11.93 -27.04
C GLU A 365 8.69 -12.54 -27.32
N TYR A 366 8.60 -13.87 -27.46
CA TYR A 366 7.34 -14.57 -27.62
C TYR A 366 6.47 -14.44 -26.36
N THR A 367 7.04 -14.69 -25.19
CA THR A 367 6.37 -14.49 -23.91
C THR A 367 5.86 -13.06 -23.74
N SER A 368 6.69 -12.05 -24.03
CA SER A 368 6.32 -10.63 -23.94
C SER A 368 5.19 -10.25 -24.88
N ARG A 369 5.21 -10.72 -26.15
CA ARG A 369 4.13 -10.49 -27.13
C ARG A 369 2.78 -11.01 -26.65
N LEU A 370 2.77 -12.09 -25.86
CA LEU A 370 1.57 -12.66 -25.25
C LEU A 370 1.24 -12.07 -23.87
N LYS A 371 1.92 -11.00 -23.45
CA LYS A 371 1.81 -10.41 -22.11
C LYS A 371 2.06 -11.41 -20.99
N GLY A 372 2.96 -12.36 -21.23
CA GLY A 372 3.39 -13.38 -20.28
C GLY A 372 4.51 -12.92 -19.34
N SER A 373 4.88 -13.81 -18.41
CA SER A 373 6.00 -13.61 -17.49
C SER A 373 7.19 -14.49 -17.90
N ILE A 374 8.39 -13.92 -17.98
CA ILE A 374 9.63 -14.68 -18.25
C ILE A 374 10.13 -15.50 -17.05
N SER A 375 9.46 -15.39 -15.90
CA SER A 375 9.73 -16.17 -14.70
C SER A 375 8.49 -16.33 -13.85
N ALA A 376 7.84 -17.49 -13.94
CA ALA A 376 6.64 -17.74 -13.16
C ALA A 376 6.94 -17.97 -11.68
N GLU A 377 7.91 -18.83 -11.38
CA GLU A 377 8.23 -19.32 -10.02
C GLU A 377 9.66 -19.05 -9.59
N HIS A 378 10.62 -19.32 -10.47
CA HIS A 378 12.02 -19.50 -10.05
C HIS A 378 12.73 -18.18 -9.70
N GLY A 379 12.08 -17.04 -9.95
CA GLY A 379 12.67 -15.71 -9.77
C GLY A 379 13.62 -15.31 -10.89
N ILE A 380 14.32 -14.20 -10.68
CA ILE A 380 15.24 -13.59 -11.65
C ILE A 380 16.68 -14.06 -11.40
N GLY A 381 17.14 -14.03 -10.16
CA GLY A 381 18.48 -14.42 -9.74
C GLY A 381 19.59 -13.75 -10.54
N PHE A 382 20.60 -14.54 -10.89
CA PHE A 382 21.74 -14.11 -11.73
C PHE A 382 21.45 -14.30 -13.23
N ARG A 383 20.61 -15.29 -13.62
CA ARG A 383 20.47 -15.70 -15.02
C ARG A 383 19.59 -14.78 -15.87
N LYS A 384 18.54 -14.18 -15.27
CA LYS A 384 17.50 -13.43 -15.99
C LYS A 384 17.48 -11.89 -15.85
N PRO A 385 18.33 -11.18 -15.07
CA PRO A 385 18.17 -9.75 -14.86
C PRO A 385 18.14 -8.88 -16.13
N GLN A 386 18.90 -9.26 -17.16
CA GLN A 386 18.97 -8.56 -18.44
C GLN A 386 17.67 -8.66 -19.25
N TYR A 387 16.81 -9.63 -18.95
CA TYR A 387 15.57 -9.90 -19.68
C TYR A 387 14.32 -9.35 -18.99
N ILE A 388 14.44 -8.72 -17.81
CA ILE A 388 13.28 -8.28 -17.02
C ILE A 388 12.34 -7.31 -17.76
N HIS A 389 12.89 -6.52 -18.70
CA HIS A 389 12.14 -5.57 -19.53
C HIS A 389 11.10 -6.24 -20.46
N TYR A 390 11.19 -7.55 -20.68
CA TYR A 390 10.17 -8.29 -21.42
C TYR A 390 8.85 -8.48 -20.63
N SER A 391 8.90 -8.37 -19.30
CA SER A 391 7.72 -8.54 -18.42
C SER A 391 7.41 -7.32 -17.56
N LYS A 392 8.32 -6.34 -17.46
CA LYS A 392 8.16 -5.14 -16.63
C LYS A 392 8.42 -3.88 -17.43
N SER A 393 7.59 -2.86 -17.20
CA SER A 393 7.81 -1.53 -17.74
C SER A 393 9.06 -0.86 -17.15
N GLU A 394 9.63 0.10 -17.87
CA GLU A 394 10.78 0.88 -17.38
C GLU A 394 10.47 1.60 -16.06
N ALA A 395 9.26 2.14 -15.91
CA ALA A 395 8.78 2.76 -14.68
C ALA A 395 8.81 1.79 -13.48
N ALA A 396 8.30 0.57 -13.69
CA ALA A 396 8.34 -0.49 -12.69
C ALA A 396 9.79 -0.86 -12.31
N ILE A 397 10.66 -1.03 -13.31
CA ILE A 397 12.08 -1.35 -13.10
C ILE A 397 12.79 -0.21 -12.35
N GLN A 398 12.47 1.03 -12.66
CA GLN A 398 13.02 2.20 -11.99
C GLN A 398 12.59 2.25 -10.52
N LEU A 399 11.31 2.02 -10.23
CA LEU A 399 10.82 1.91 -8.85
C LEU A 399 11.50 0.76 -8.07
N MET A 400 11.73 -0.40 -8.70
CA MET A 400 12.52 -1.47 -8.08
C MET A 400 13.94 -1.00 -7.74
N LYS A 401 14.60 -0.23 -8.64
CA LYS A 401 15.93 0.31 -8.39
C LYS A 401 15.92 1.29 -7.21
N ASP A 402 14.92 2.17 -7.13
CA ASP A 402 14.80 3.17 -6.07
C ASP A 402 14.54 2.52 -4.71
N LEU A 403 13.69 1.49 -4.65
CA LEU A 403 13.47 0.70 -3.44
C LEU A 403 14.73 -0.06 -3.00
N LYS A 404 15.47 -0.66 -3.94
CA LYS A 404 16.77 -1.29 -3.62
C LYS A 404 17.76 -0.28 -3.05
N LYS A 405 17.86 0.91 -3.63
CA LYS A 405 18.73 1.99 -3.12
C LYS A 405 18.30 2.47 -1.73
N MET A 406 17.00 2.50 -1.46
CA MET A 406 16.44 2.85 -0.15
C MET A 406 16.77 1.81 0.92
N MET A 407 16.68 0.52 0.58
CA MET A 407 16.86 -0.60 1.52
C MET A 407 18.33 -0.97 1.72
N ASP A 408 19.13 -0.85 0.66
CA ASP A 408 20.55 -1.21 0.61
C ASP A 408 21.32 -0.19 -0.25
N PRO A 409 21.68 0.97 0.33
CA PRO A 409 22.34 2.05 -0.40
C PRO A 409 23.77 1.70 -0.85
N ASN A 410 24.45 0.79 -0.14
CA ASN A 410 25.79 0.32 -0.50
C ASN A 410 25.77 -0.85 -1.49
N GLY A 411 24.60 -1.45 -1.74
CA GLY A 411 24.46 -2.57 -2.68
C GLY A 411 25.12 -3.85 -2.20
N ILE A 412 25.27 -4.05 -0.89
CA ILE A 412 25.97 -5.21 -0.33
C ILE A 412 25.14 -6.49 -0.38
N LEU A 413 23.81 -6.40 -0.36
CA LEU A 413 22.92 -7.56 -0.31
C LEU A 413 22.66 -8.13 -1.69
N ASN A 414 23.10 -9.37 -1.87
CA ASN A 414 22.93 -10.19 -3.06
C ASN A 414 23.28 -9.43 -4.35
N PRO A 415 24.49 -8.85 -4.46
CA PRO A 415 24.87 -8.10 -5.64
C PRO A 415 24.87 -9.03 -6.86
N TYR A 416 24.92 -8.40 -8.02
CA TYR A 416 24.94 -9.05 -9.32
C TYR A 416 23.66 -9.74 -9.80
N LYS A 417 22.64 -9.76 -8.94
CA LYS A 417 21.39 -10.44 -9.17
C LYS A 417 20.25 -9.42 -9.19
N ASN A 418 19.12 -9.77 -9.80
CA ASN A 418 17.87 -9.02 -9.72
C ASN A 418 17.92 -7.57 -10.26
N ARG A 419 18.93 -7.19 -11.05
CA ARG A 419 19.03 -5.90 -11.74
C ARG A 419 19.65 -6.02 -13.15
N PRO A 420 19.08 -5.39 -14.19
CA PRO A 420 19.73 -5.31 -15.50
C PRO A 420 21.01 -4.49 -15.41
N TRP A 421 22.08 -5.00 -16.01
CA TRP A 421 23.40 -4.38 -16.06
C TRP A 421 23.44 -3.31 -17.14
N ASN A 422 23.57 -2.04 -16.77
CA ASN A 422 24.24 -1.07 -17.65
C ASN A 422 24.77 0.17 -16.91
N THR A 423 25.97 0.56 -17.32
CA THR A 423 26.78 1.70 -16.91
C THR A 423 26.35 3.00 -17.63
N SER A 424 25.84 4.03 -16.93
CA SER A 424 26.14 5.47 -17.14
C SER A 424 25.13 6.48 -16.51
N HIS A 425 25.70 7.42 -15.73
CA HIS A 425 25.46 8.88 -15.54
C HIS A 425 24.05 9.54 -15.38
N ARG A 426 23.86 10.12 -14.15
CA ARG A 426 23.27 11.44 -13.70
C ARG A 426 22.16 12.10 -14.55
N SER A 427 21.07 12.66 -13.98
CA SER A 427 20.99 13.75 -12.98
C SER A 427 19.54 14.05 -12.55
N TYR A 428 19.34 14.56 -11.32
CA TYR A 428 18.05 14.98 -10.74
C TYR A 428 17.79 16.49 -10.94
N ARG A 429 16.52 16.93 -11.03
CA ARG A 429 16.06 18.33 -10.83
C ARG A 429 14.65 18.38 -10.22
N PHE A 430 14.43 19.30 -9.25
CA PHE A 430 13.12 19.62 -8.61
C PHE A 430 12.85 21.15 -8.55
N VAL A 431 11.62 21.57 -8.97
CA VAL A 431 10.55 22.46 -8.39
C VAL A 431 10.73 23.99 -8.04
N LYS A 432 9.57 24.71 -8.07
CA LYS A 432 9.10 26.16 -7.98
C LYS A 432 9.32 27.03 -6.71
N GLY A 433 9.35 28.38 -6.92
CA GLY A 433 8.35 29.39 -6.43
C GLY A 433 8.53 30.10 -5.06
N GLY A 434 9.27 31.21 -5.02
CA GLY A 434 9.64 32.01 -3.83
C GLY A 434 11.05 31.66 -3.39
N ALA A 435 11.99 32.60 -3.42
CA ALA A 435 13.43 32.28 -3.43
C ALA A 435 14.20 33.02 -2.34
N ASP A 436 15.04 32.28 -1.62
CA ASP A 436 16.15 32.85 -0.86
C ASP A 436 16.93 33.79 -1.78
N VAL A 437 17.29 34.96 -1.24
CA VAL A 437 18.18 35.87 -1.94
C VAL A 437 19.53 35.20 -2.04
N THR A 438 20.05 35.06 -3.26
CA THR A 438 21.42 34.58 -3.43
C THR A 438 22.40 35.67 -3.00
N LYS A 439 23.46 35.30 -2.28
CA LYS A 439 24.50 36.24 -1.84
C LYS A 439 24.91 37.18 -3.00
N ARG A 440 24.80 38.51 -2.78
CA ARG A 440 25.04 39.65 -3.71
C ARG A 440 23.87 40.14 -4.56
N GLU A 441 22.70 39.53 -4.47
CA GLU A 441 21.59 39.92 -5.33
C GLU A 441 20.98 41.29 -4.95
N TYR A 442 21.01 41.71 -3.67
CA TYR A 442 20.57 43.03 -3.22
C TYR A 442 21.62 43.75 -2.36
N PRO A 443 22.70 44.30 -2.96
CA PRO A 443 23.86 44.83 -2.25
C PRO A 443 23.61 46.16 -1.49
N HIS A 444 22.43 46.76 -1.64
CA HIS A 444 22.02 47.99 -0.95
C HIS A 444 21.09 47.75 0.22
N VAL A 445 20.58 46.53 0.42
CA VAL A 445 19.67 46.21 1.53
C VAL A 445 20.48 46.03 2.81
N VAL A 446 20.04 46.68 3.89
CA VAL A 446 20.75 46.68 5.17
C VAL A 446 19.83 46.29 6.32
N ALA A 447 20.38 45.72 7.40
CA ALA A 447 19.64 45.37 8.61
C ALA A 447 19.96 46.37 9.75
N LEU A 448 18.94 46.81 10.49
CA LEU A 448 19.05 47.76 11.59
C LEU A 448 19.23 47.04 12.93
N GLY A 449 20.37 47.25 13.59
CA GLY A 449 20.73 46.58 14.84
C GLY A 449 20.47 47.44 16.08
N PHE A 450 19.59 46.96 16.96
CA PHE A 450 19.23 47.61 18.21
C PHE A 450 19.88 46.89 19.38
N TYR A 451 20.62 47.60 20.22
CA TYR A 451 21.31 46.99 21.35
C TYR A 451 20.33 46.70 22.50
N ASN A 452 20.16 45.43 22.85
CA ASN A 452 19.34 45.02 23.99
C ASN A 452 20.20 44.96 25.26
N LYS A 453 20.05 45.96 26.15
CA LYS A 453 20.84 46.05 27.39
C LYS A 453 20.65 44.86 28.34
N THR A 454 19.47 44.25 28.35
CA THR A 454 19.12 43.13 29.25
C THR A 454 19.75 41.82 28.79
N LYS A 455 19.77 41.57 27.47
CA LYS A 455 20.31 40.33 26.89
C LYS A 455 21.76 40.46 26.41
N LYS A 456 22.35 41.66 26.43
CA LYS A 456 23.69 41.98 25.91
C LYS A 456 23.93 41.49 24.48
N VAL A 457 22.91 41.55 23.62
CA VAL A 457 22.97 41.16 22.21
C VAL A 457 22.28 42.20 21.32
N TYR A 458 22.73 42.31 20.06
CA TYR A 458 22.04 43.09 19.05
C TYR A 458 20.84 42.31 18.51
N THR A 459 19.68 42.98 18.42
CA THR A 459 18.48 42.44 17.78
C THR A 459 18.20 43.18 16.49
N PHE A 460 17.97 42.44 15.39
CA PHE A 460 17.67 43.00 14.08
C PHE A 460 16.16 42.93 13.84
N SER A 461 15.48 44.06 13.97
CA SER A 461 14.01 44.10 13.90
C SER A 461 13.42 44.75 12.67
N CYS A 462 14.23 45.52 11.93
CA CYS A 462 13.84 46.27 10.75
C CYS A 462 14.99 46.28 9.72
N GLY A 463 14.64 46.55 8.46
CA GLY A 463 15.58 46.76 7.36
C GLY A 463 15.77 48.23 6.99
N GLY A 464 16.59 48.48 5.97
CA GLY A 464 16.90 49.77 5.39
C GLY A 464 17.46 49.63 3.97
N SER A 465 17.64 50.76 3.29
CA SER A 465 18.35 50.82 2.00
C SER A 465 19.48 51.83 2.04
N LEU A 466 20.69 51.42 1.68
CA LEU A 466 21.84 52.29 1.48
C LEU A 466 21.60 53.14 0.21
N ILE A 467 21.65 54.46 0.34
CA ILE A 467 21.37 55.39 -0.78
C ILE A 467 22.58 56.30 -1.12
N SER A 468 23.63 56.26 -0.30
CA SER A 468 24.92 56.92 -0.56
C SER A 468 26.02 56.21 0.24
N ASN A 469 27.25 56.70 0.18
CA ASN A 469 28.36 56.20 1.02
C ASN A 469 28.18 56.51 2.51
N LYS A 470 27.13 57.25 2.92
CA LYS A 470 26.94 57.67 4.31
C LYS A 470 25.52 57.57 4.86
N PHE A 471 24.52 57.44 3.99
CA PHE A 471 23.13 57.51 4.38
C PHE A 471 22.32 56.26 4.01
N VAL A 472 21.48 55.84 4.97
CA VAL A 472 20.52 54.76 4.82
C VAL A 472 19.11 55.32 5.02
N VAL A 473 18.18 54.99 4.12
CA VAL A 473 16.76 55.32 4.27
C VAL A 473 16.01 54.12 4.88
N THR A 474 15.08 54.38 5.80
CA THR A 474 14.29 53.36 6.50
C THR A 474 12.96 53.95 7.00
N ALA A 475 12.12 53.14 7.64
CA ALA A 475 10.83 53.54 8.18
C ALA A 475 11.00 54.27 9.52
N ALA A 476 10.28 55.37 9.73
CA ALA A 476 10.36 56.16 10.96
C ALA A 476 9.93 55.36 12.20
N HIS A 477 8.92 54.50 12.07
CA HIS A 477 8.43 53.67 13.19
C HIS A 477 9.47 52.68 13.73
N CYS A 478 10.43 52.27 12.91
CA CYS A 478 11.53 51.39 13.33
C CYS A 478 12.46 52.07 14.32
N ILE A 479 12.46 53.40 14.38
CA ILE A 479 13.34 54.20 15.24
C ILE A 479 12.53 54.89 16.35
N ALA A 480 11.31 55.35 16.05
CA ALA A 480 10.47 56.10 16.98
C ALA A 480 9.79 55.26 18.07
N ASN A 481 9.67 53.93 17.89
CA ASN A 481 8.73 53.09 18.63
C ASN A 481 9.34 51.84 19.29
N VAL A 482 10.64 51.87 19.61
CA VAL A 482 11.32 50.71 20.22
C VAL A 482 11.44 50.92 21.73
N ASP A 483 10.82 50.02 22.51
CA ASP A 483 10.82 49.97 23.97
C ASP A 483 12.25 49.98 24.57
N GLY A 484 12.82 51.16 24.76
CA GLY A 484 14.08 51.38 25.47
C GLY A 484 15.39 50.96 24.77
N ASN A 485 15.35 50.38 23.56
CA ASN A 485 16.54 49.99 22.80
C ASN A 485 16.87 51.03 21.72
N LYS A 486 18.10 51.56 21.72
CA LYS A 486 18.57 52.55 20.74
C LYS A 486 19.14 51.84 19.51
N LEU A 487 18.87 52.39 18.31
CA LEU A 487 19.57 52.01 17.08
C LEU A 487 21.04 52.41 17.22
N GLU A 488 21.96 51.43 17.16
CA GLU A 488 23.39 51.67 17.33
C GLU A 488 24.20 51.29 16.10
N ILE A 489 23.79 50.24 15.37
CA ILE A 489 24.51 49.73 14.21
C ILE A 489 23.62 49.49 13.00
N VAL A 490 24.21 49.54 11.82
CA VAL A 490 23.64 49.09 10.55
C VAL A 490 24.54 48.00 9.98
N ARG A 491 23.96 46.83 9.72
CA ARG A 491 24.65 45.68 9.12
C ARG A 491 24.43 45.65 7.62
N MET A 492 25.50 45.46 6.85
CA MET A 492 25.44 45.40 5.39
C MET A 492 26.40 44.35 4.81
N GLY A 493 26.29 44.05 3.52
CA GLY A 493 27.18 43.10 2.83
C GLY A 493 26.95 41.62 3.16
N THR A 494 25.81 41.29 3.79
CA THR A 494 25.42 39.93 4.17
C THR A 494 23.96 39.67 3.84
N ASP A 495 23.63 38.44 3.48
CA ASP A 495 22.27 37.92 3.35
C ASP A 495 21.74 37.35 4.68
N THR A 496 22.56 37.28 5.74
CA THR A 496 22.17 36.74 7.04
C THR A 496 22.27 37.75 8.20
N ILE A 497 21.40 37.58 9.21
CA ILE A 497 21.38 38.39 10.45
C ILE A 497 21.84 37.62 11.70
N LEU A 498 22.68 36.60 11.53
CA LEU A 498 23.24 35.76 12.61
C LEU A 498 24.10 36.56 13.60
N SER A 499 24.26 36.03 14.82
CA SER A 499 25.19 36.64 15.79
C SER A 499 26.65 36.45 15.38
N GLU A 500 27.57 37.28 15.92
CA GLU A 500 29.02 37.13 15.65
C GLU A 500 29.56 35.73 15.99
N ALA A 501 28.96 35.05 16.97
CA ALA A 501 29.35 33.69 17.36
C ALA A 501 28.94 32.61 16.34
N GLU A 502 28.01 32.92 15.44
CA GLU A 502 27.41 31.99 14.47
C GLU A 502 27.81 32.32 13.01
N ALA A 503 28.47 33.45 12.79
CA ALA A 503 28.89 33.89 11.45
C ALA A 503 30.23 33.27 11.04
N ILE A 504 30.25 32.64 9.85
CA ILE A 504 31.46 32.03 9.25
C ILE A 504 32.38 33.09 8.60
N GLU A 505 31.84 34.29 8.31
CA GLU A 505 32.56 35.42 7.71
C GLU A 505 32.45 36.69 8.58
N PRO A 506 33.39 37.65 8.47
CA PRO A 506 33.33 38.91 9.23
C PRO A 506 32.08 39.72 8.90
N LEU A 507 31.32 40.11 9.92
CA LEU A 507 30.12 40.94 9.79
C LEU A 507 30.51 42.41 9.61
N LEU A 508 29.92 43.08 8.63
CA LEU A 508 30.21 44.49 8.33
C LEU A 508 29.17 45.41 9.00
N ASP A 509 29.45 45.74 10.26
CA ASP A 509 28.58 46.57 11.11
C ASP A 509 29.11 48.03 11.19
N HIS A 510 28.27 48.99 10.82
CA HIS A 510 28.59 50.42 10.84
C HIS A 510 27.84 51.14 11.96
N ILE A 511 28.55 51.92 12.77
CA ILE A 511 27.97 52.70 13.87
C ILE A 511 27.09 53.83 13.32
N VAL A 512 25.92 54.00 13.91
CA VAL A 512 25.00 55.11 13.63
C VAL A 512 25.44 56.38 14.36
N LYS A 513 25.61 57.47 13.60
CA LYS A 513 25.99 58.80 14.13
C LYS A 513 24.78 59.64 14.47
N ASN A 514 23.90 59.84 13.50
CA ASN A 514 22.69 60.65 13.63
C ASN A 514 21.50 59.93 12.99
N VAL A 515 20.30 60.24 13.48
CA VAL A 515 19.05 59.78 12.89
C VAL A 515 18.15 60.99 12.68
N PHE A 516 17.64 61.14 11.47
CA PHE A 516 16.72 62.19 11.07
C PHE A 516 15.36 61.58 10.78
N ILE A 517 14.42 61.72 11.71
CA ILE A 517 13.02 61.31 11.52
C ILE A 517 12.29 62.45 10.79
N ASN A 518 11.43 62.12 9.83
CA ASN A 518 10.60 63.12 9.17
C ASN A 518 9.81 63.95 10.21
N PRO A 519 9.92 65.30 10.26
CA PRO A 519 9.24 66.13 11.25
C PRO A 519 7.72 65.99 11.26
N ASN A 520 7.13 65.57 10.14
CA ASN A 520 5.69 65.35 9.98
C ASN A 520 5.26 63.90 10.25
N TYR A 521 6.14 63.06 10.79
CA TYR A 521 5.83 61.67 11.11
C TYR A 521 4.74 61.56 12.18
N ASN A 522 3.65 60.86 11.86
CA ASN A 522 2.56 60.57 12.79
C ASN A 522 2.56 59.09 13.17
N SER A 523 2.88 58.77 14.42
CA SER A 523 2.97 57.39 14.90
C SER A 523 1.64 56.63 14.91
N LYS A 524 0.51 57.34 15.09
CA LYS A 524 -0.84 56.74 15.11
C LYS A 524 -1.36 56.45 13.70
N ALA A 525 -1.23 57.41 12.80
CA ALA A 525 -1.69 57.29 11.41
C ALA A 525 -0.67 56.59 10.49
N LYS A 526 0.58 56.41 10.96
CA LYS A 526 1.72 55.95 10.15
C LYS A 526 1.90 56.75 8.85
N SER A 527 1.54 58.04 8.88
CA SER A 527 1.78 58.96 7.78
C SER A 527 3.19 59.57 7.88
N ASN A 528 3.80 59.85 6.71
CA ASN A 528 5.19 60.31 6.61
C ASN A 528 6.20 59.38 7.31
N ASP A 529 5.98 58.06 7.24
CA ASP A 529 6.75 57.03 7.94
C ASP A 529 8.12 56.74 7.29
N ILE A 530 8.96 57.76 7.21
CA ILE A 530 10.30 57.71 6.60
C ILE A 530 11.33 58.39 7.50
N ALA A 531 12.53 57.82 7.57
CA ALA A 531 13.66 58.35 8.33
C ALA A 531 14.98 58.11 7.58
N LEU A 532 15.97 58.93 7.89
CA LEU A 532 17.31 58.88 7.34
C LEU A 532 18.32 58.61 8.46
N VAL A 533 19.22 57.66 8.26
CA VAL A 533 20.27 57.28 9.21
C VAL A 533 21.63 57.68 8.63
N GLU A 534 22.38 58.51 9.35
CA GLU A 534 23.75 58.89 9.01
C GLU A 534 24.74 57.95 9.70
N LEU A 535 25.61 57.32 8.92
CA LEU A 535 26.66 56.44 9.41
C LEU A 535 27.87 57.25 9.93
N GLY A 536 28.52 56.74 10.97
CA GLY A 536 29.68 57.38 11.61
C GLY A 536 30.95 57.40 10.77
N LYS A 537 31.04 56.53 9.76
CA LYS A 537 32.12 56.49 8.77
C LYS A 537 31.53 56.27 7.39
N GLU A 538 32.23 56.77 6.38
CA GLU A 538 31.88 56.49 4.98
C GLU A 538 32.09 55.00 4.67
N VAL A 539 31.15 54.45 3.92
CA VAL A 539 31.12 53.07 3.44
C VAL A 539 31.88 53.00 2.12
N ALA A 540 32.90 52.14 2.06
CA ALA A 540 33.56 51.82 0.80
C ALA A 540 32.65 50.91 -0.03
N PHE A 541 32.38 51.29 -1.27
CA PHE A 541 31.56 50.48 -2.16
C PHE A 541 32.36 49.27 -2.66
N THR A 542 31.77 48.09 -2.52
CA THR A 542 32.35 46.81 -2.93
C THR A 542 31.41 46.10 -3.90
N ARG A 543 31.67 44.82 -4.17
CA ARG A 543 30.73 43.97 -4.89
C ARG A 543 29.52 43.60 -4.04
N ASP A 544 29.69 43.54 -2.72
CA ASP A 544 28.66 43.12 -1.76
C ASP A 544 27.91 44.32 -1.13
N VAL A 545 28.45 45.53 -1.24
CA VAL A 545 27.84 46.77 -0.70
C VAL A 545 27.83 47.88 -1.75
N ARG A 546 26.65 48.32 -2.18
CA ARG A 546 26.44 49.42 -3.14
C ARG A 546 25.20 50.23 -2.79
N PRO A 547 25.13 51.53 -3.11
CA PRO A 547 23.93 52.32 -2.90
C PRO A 547 22.90 52.06 -4.00
N ALA A 548 21.62 52.23 -3.68
CA ALA A 548 20.53 52.30 -4.65
C ALA A 548 20.17 53.75 -4.99
N CYS A 549 19.66 53.97 -6.20
CA CYS A 549 19.10 55.25 -6.62
C CYS A 549 17.74 55.51 -5.95
N LEU A 550 17.31 56.77 -5.91
CA LEU A 550 15.97 57.15 -5.46
C LEU A 550 15.09 57.47 -6.67
N HIS A 551 13.85 57.01 -6.64
CA HIS A 551 12.85 57.37 -7.64
C HIS A 551 12.42 58.82 -7.46
N THR A 552 12.57 59.66 -8.49
CA THR A 552 12.24 61.09 -8.44
C THR A 552 11.06 61.49 -9.34
N GLU A 553 10.43 60.52 -10.01
CA GLU A 553 9.27 60.76 -10.88
C GLU A 553 7.96 60.55 -10.11
N ASP A 554 6.92 61.31 -10.48
CA ASP A 554 5.60 61.20 -9.84
C ASP A 554 4.85 59.91 -10.19
N GLN A 555 5.21 59.26 -11.31
CA GLN A 555 4.58 58.03 -11.75
C GLN A 555 5.17 56.82 -11.03
N ILE A 556 4.32 56.02 -10.39
CA ILE A 556 4.71 54.79 -9.70
C ILE A 556 4.76 53.63 -10.70
N PRO A 557 5.86 52.85 -10.75
CA PRO A 557 5.98 51.69 -11.64
C PRO A 557 4.92 50.61 -11.35
N SER A 558 4.45 49.93 -12.40
CA SER A 558 3.39 48.91 -12.28
C SER A 558 3.84 47.63 -11.58
N LYS A 559 5.12 47.28 -11.66
CA LYS A 559 5.73 46.09 -11.07
C LYS A 559 7.00 46.46 -10.33
N MET A 560 7.07 46.08 -9.06
CA MET A 560 8.14 46.42 -8.13
C MET A 560 8.58 45.16 -7.35
N LYS A 561 9.71 45.24 -6.66
CA LYS A 561 10.24 44.19 -5.79
C LYS A 561 10.36 44.70 -4.38
N ILE A 562 10.21 43.80 -3.42
CA ILE A 562 10.48 44.04 -1.99
C ILE A 562 11.54 43.06 -1.49
N ALA A 563 12.34 43.47 -0.52
CA ALA A 563 13.33 42.61 0.13
C ALA A 563 13.45 42.93 1.63
N GLY A 564 13.59 41.89 2.45
CA GLY A 564 13.68 42.04 3.92
C GLY A 564 13.84 40.71 4.68
N TRP A 565 14.02 40.82 6.00
CA TRP A 565 14.15 39.69 6.94
C TRP A 565 12.86 39.48 7.75
N GLY A 566 11.71 39.74 7.11
CA GLY A 566 10.38 39.54 7.66
C GLY A 566 10.13 38.13 8.16
N LYS A 567 9.06 37.99 8.94
CA LYS A 567 8.52 36.68 9.30
C LYS A 567 8.05 35.95 8.05
N LEU A 568 8.39 34.67 7.94
CA LEU A 568 7.95 33.80 6.85
C LEU A 568 6.48 33.34 7.02
N SER A 569 5.85 33.63 8.16
CA SER A 569 4.43 33.38 8.42
C SER A 569 3.92 34.26 9.57
N PHE A 570 2.59 34.41 9.70
CA PHE A 570 1.92 35.28 10.69
C PHE A 570 2.41 35.08 12.14
N LEU A 571 2.63 33.82 12.53
CA LEU A 571 3.09 33.40 13.86
C LEU A 571 4.52 32.85 13.84
N GLY A 572 5.22 32.89 12.70
CA GLY A 572 6.56 32.35 12.53
C GLY A 572 7.66 33.25 13.10
N ASP A 573 8.84 32.66 13.23
CA ASP A 573 10.06 33.39 13.55
C ASP A 573 10.51 34.23 12.34
N LYS A 574 11.30 35.27 12.60
CA LYS A 574 11.90 36.09 11.55
C LYS A 574 12.90 35.25 10.75
N SER A 575 12.94 35.47 9.45
CA SER A 575 13.94 34.81 8.62
C SER A 575 15.34 35.30 9.00
N VAL A 576 16.26 34.38 9.24
CA VAL A 576 17.68 34.71 9.41
C VAL A 576 18.39 34.96 8.08
N VAL A 577 17.75 34.61 6.95
CA VAL A 577 18.22 34.82 5.57
C VAL A 577 17.33 35.82 4.84
N LEU A 578 17.92 36.73 4.06
CA LEU A 578 17.22 37.78 3.34
C LEU A 578 16.25 37.18 2.30
N GLN A 579 15.02 37.69 2.28
CA GLN A 579 13.95 37.24 1.40
C GLN A 579 13.62 38.30 0.35
N LYS A 580 13.04 37.87 -0.78
CA LYS A 580 12.58 38.75 -1.86
C LYS A 580 11.20 38.34 -2.37
N ALA A 581 10.40 39.33 -2.76
CA ALA A 581 9.12 39.13 -3.43
C ALA A 581 8.86 40.21 -4.49
N THR A 582 7.92 39.95 -5.40
CA THR A 582 7.52 40.88 -6.46
C THR A 582 6.08 41.30 -6.22
N VAL A 583 5.81 42.60 -6.28
CA VAL A 583 4.50 43.22 -6.01
C VAL A 583 4.10 44.15 -7.14
N SER A 584 2.79 44.37 -7.31
CA SER A 584 2.22 45.26 -8.34
C SER A 584 1.58 46.48 -7.70
N SER A 585 1.65 47.66 -8.33
CA SER A 585 1.03 48.87 -7.80
C SER A 585 -0.51 48.78 -7.79
N ILE A 586 -1.17 49.27 -6.73
CA ILE A 586 -2.62 49.43 -6.68
C ILE A 586 -2.99 50.91 -6.48
N SER A 587 -4.18 51.30 -6.97
CA SER A 587 -4.64 52.68 -6.78
C SER A 587 -4.91 52.99 -5.30
N ILE A 588 -4.69 54.24 -4.91
CA ILE A 588 -4.89 54.68 -3.52
C ILE A 588 -6.35 54.54 -3.08
N GLN A 589 -7.31 54.69 -3.99
CA GLN A 589 -8.73 54.50 -3.69
C GLN A 589 -9.06 53.04 -3.35
N GLU A 590 -8.53 52.08 -4.13
CA GLU A 590 -8.73 50.66 -3.87
C GLU A 590 -8.02 50.21 -2.59
N CYS A 591 -6.82 50.75 -2.35
CA CYS A 591 -6.09 50.53 -1.10
C CYS A 591 -6.86 51.04 0.12
N ALA A 592 -7.36 52.28 0.07
CA ALA A 592 -8.15 52.87 1.16
C ALA A 592 -9.44 52.07 1.44
N ARG A 593 -10.13 51.58 0.40
CA ARG A 593 -11.32 50.73 0.54
C ARG A 593 -11.02 49.42 1.30
N ARG A 594 -9.87 48.80 1.04
CA ARG A 594 -9.47 47.55 1.70
C ARG A 594 -9.06 47.77 3.16
N TYR A 595 -8.32 48.84 3.42
CA TYR A 595 -7.84 49.18 4.76
C TYR A 595 -8.92 49.78 5.68
N ALA A 596 -10.03 50.29 5.12
CA ALA A 596 -11.20 50.73 5.89
C ALA A 596 -11.76 49.63 6.81
N ARG A 597 -11.68 48.35 6.39
CA ARG A 597 -12.12 47.18 7.20
C ARG A 597 -11.29 46.97 8.47
N TYR A 598 -10.12 47.58 8.55
CA TYR A 598 -9.17 47.47 9.67
C TYR A 598 -8.99 48.79 10.42
N ASN A 599 -9.92 49.74 10.22
CA ASN A 599 -9.94 51.04 10.86
C ASN A 599 -8.64 51.86 10.65
N LYS A 600 -7.99 51.68 9.49
CA LYS A 600 -6.79 52.42 9.07
C LYS A 600 -7.10 53.34 7.89
N ASN A 601 -6.73 54.61 8.00
CA ASN A 601 -6.85 55.57 6.92
C ASN A 601 -5.56 55.56 6.07
N VAL A 602 -5.69 55.20 4.79
CA VAL A 602 -4.59 55.25 3.81
C VAL A 602 -4.85 56.42 2.87
N GLY A 603 -3.89 57.33 2.73
CA GLY A 603 -4.00 58.52 1.90
C GLY A 603 -2.78 59.45 1.95
N GLY A 604 -2.70 60.43 1.04
CA GLY A 604 -1.56 61.36 0.93
C GLY A 604 -0.37 60.78 0.17
N ALA A 605 0.87 61.05 0.62
CA ALA A 605 2.14 60.61 -0.01
C ALA A 605 2.47 59.11 0.18
N GLN A 606 1.46 58.25 0.34
CA GLN A 606 1.60 56.81 0.53
C GLN A 606 1.38 56.07 -0.79
N VAL A 607 2.22 55.06 -1.04
CA VAL A 607 2.10 54.16 -2.19
C VAL A 607 1.59 52.81 -1.71
N CYS A 608 0.66 52.21 -2.44
CA CYS A 608 0.20 50.86 -2.18
C CYS A 608 0.63 49.92 -3.30
N ALA A 609 1.17 48.78 -2.91
CA ALA A 609 1.48 47.68 -3.80
C ALA A 609 0.93 46.38 -3.20
N GLN A 610 0.55 45.45 -4.05
CA GLN A 610 -0.05 44.18 -3.68
C GLN A 610 0.47 43.08 -4.61
N ASP A 611 0.64 41.89 -4.06
CA ASP A 611 0.65 40.64 -4.79
C ASP A 611 -0.44 39.72 -4.21
N ASP A 612 -0.96 38.79 -5.00
CA ASP A 612 -2.05 37.91 -4.55
C ASP A 612 -1.55 36.80 -3.59
N LYS A 613 -0.22 36.64 -3.45
CA LYS A 613 0.43 35.57 -2.68
C LYS A 613 1.48 36.04 -1.68
N THR A 614 1.90 37.31 -1.73
CA THR A 614 2.97 37.86 -0.86
C THR A 614 2.60 39.23 -0.28
N ASP A 615 2.90 39.43 1.02
CA ASP A 615 2.75 40.72 1.72
C ASP A 615 3.98 40.96 2.61
N ALA A 616 4.26 42.22 2.94
CA ALA A 616 5.33 42.59 3.85
C ALA A 616 4.94 42.26 5.30
N CYS A 617 5.75 41.45 5.98
CA CYS A 617 5.50 40.98 7.33
C CYS A 617 6.39 41.72 8.36
N PRO A 618 6.11 41.63 9.68
CA PRO A 618 6.95 42.25 10.70
C PRO A 618 8.42 41.78 10.60
N GLY A 619 9.32 42.71 10.27
CA GLY A 619 10.74 42.43 9.96
C GLY A 619 11.16 42.87 8.54
N ASP A 620 10.21 43.10 7.63
CA ASP A 620 10.45 43.76 6.33
C ASP A 620 10.33 45.29 6.43
N SER A 621 9.78 45.80 7.54
CA SER A 621 9.66 47.22 7.83
C SER A 621 10.98 47.96 7.64
N GLY A 622 10.95 49.04 6.86
CA GLY A 622 12.12 49.83 6.51
C GLY A 622 12.91 49.32 5.30
N GLY A 623 12.65 48.11 4.79
CA GLY A 623 13.21 47.59 3.55
C GLY A 623 12.69 48.33 2.30
N PRO A 624 13.36 48.18 1.15
CA PRO A 624 12.98 48.88 -0.09
C PRO A 624 11.75 48.28 -0.75
N LEU A 625 10.86 49.16 -1.23
CA LEU A 625 10.01 48.92 -2.39
C LEU A 625 10.73 49.52 -3.60
N GLN A 626 11.07 48.71 -4.60
CA GLN A 626 12.05 49.10 -5.61
C GLN A 626 11.79 48.53 -7.00
N THR A 627 12.39 49.13 -8.02
CA THR A 627 12.54 48.55 -9.35
C THR A 627 14.00 48.17 -9.60
N GLU A 628 14.20 47.30 -10.57
CA GLU A 628 15.52 46.88 -11.03
C GLU A 628 15.57 47.00 -12.55
N ASP A 629 16.58 47.70 -13.06
CA ASP A 629 16.91 47.75 -14.48
C ASP A 629 18.41 47.51 -14.66
N ASN A 630 18.78 46.47 -15.40
CA ASN A 630 20.17 46.10 -15.69
C ASN A 630 21.12 46.06 -14.47
N GLY A 631 20.62 45.60 -13.31
CA GLY A 631 21.38 45.50 -12.06
C GLY A 631 21.55 46.82 -11.29
N LEU A 632 20.92 47.90 -11.75
CA LEU A 632 20.74 49.14 -11.00
C LEU A 632 19.39 49.11 -10.28
N PHE A 633 19.42 49.34 -8.97
CA PHE A 633 18.21 49.36 -8.14
C PHE A 633 17.78 50.79 -7.87
N THR A 634 16.48 51.04 -8.03
CA THR A 634 15.85 52.34 -7.73
C THR A 634 14.78 52.14 -6.67
N VAL A 635 14.98 52.76 -5.50
CA VAL A 635 14.03 52.72 -4.38
C VAL A 635 12.88 53.68 -4.67
N VAL A 636 11.69 53.11 -4.85
CA VAL A 636 10.43 53.81 -5.10
C VAL A 636 9.76 54.21 -3.78
N GLY A 637 9.94 53.40 -2.73
CA GLY A 637 9.37 53.67 -1.41
C GLY A 637 9.99 52.81 -0.32
N VAL A 638 9.54 53.05 0.91
CA VAL A 638 9.96 52.30 2.10
C VAL A 638 8.78 51.54 2.67
N ILE A 639 8.99 50.27 3.02
CA ILE A 639 7.94 49.41 3.58
C ILE A 639 7.53 49.94 4.97
N SER A 640 6.28 50.40 5.09
CA SER A 640 5.73 51.04 6.29
C SER A 640 4.84 50.11 7.12
N PHE A 641 3.71 49.63 6.60
CA PHE A 641 2.83 48.68 7.30
C PHE A 641 1.97 47.82 6.35
N GLY A 642 1.58 46.63 6.80
CA GLY A 642 0.61 45.72 6.14
C GLY A 642 -0.53 45.29 7.08
N VAL A 643 -1.54 44.60 6.58
CA VAL A 643 -2.62 44.01 7.40
C VAL A 643 -2.46 42.49 7.42
N ALA A 644 -1.77 41.99 8.44
CA ALA A 644 -1.73 40.59 8.85
C ALA A 644 -1.46 39.55 7.73
N CYS A 645 -0.28 38.94 7.78
CA CYS A 645 0.11 37.83 6.91
C CYS A 645 -0.97 36.72 6.95
N GLY A 646 -1.77 36.55 5.90
CA GLY A 646 -2.73 35.46 5.73
C GLY A 646 -3.90 35.41 6.74
N PHE A 647 -5.05 35.95 6.35
CA PHE A 647 -6.37 35.52 6.85
C PHE A 647 -7.04 34.71 5.73
N GLY A 648 -7.68 33.56 5.90
CA GLY A 648 -8.17 32.82 7.06
C GLY A 648 -9.33 31.97 6.54
N VAL A 649 -9.15 30.66 6.40
CA VAL A 649 -10.24 29.71 6.13
C VAL A 649 -10.92 29.40 7.48
N PRO A 650 -12.25 29.23 7.54
CA PRO A 650 -12.97 29.10 8.81
C PRO A 650 -12.51 27.90 9.65
N GLY A 651 -12.41 28.12 10.97
CA GLY A 651 -12.58 27.14 12.03
C GLY A 651 -11.84 25.82 11.91
N ASN A 652 -10.59 25.76 12.37
CA ASN A 652 -9.89 24.49 12.57
C ASN A 652 -10.38 23.81 13.86
N THR A 653 -11.15 22.74 13.73
CA THR A 653 -11.64 21.88 14.83
C THR A 653 -10.66 20.76 15.21
N TYR A 654 -9.58 20.53 14.45
CA TYR A 654 -8.78 19.28 14.54
C TYR A 654 -7.30 19.48 14.94
N ASN A 655 -6.89 20.70 15.30
CA ASN A 655 -5.54 21.01 15.80
C ASN A 655 -4.37 20.65 14.84
N ILE A 656 -4.64 20.60 13.53
CA ILE A 656 -3.64 20.30 12.47
C ILE A 656 -3.42 21.55 11.61
N ARG A 657 -2.20 21.77 11.11
CA ARG A 657 -1.89 22.90 10.23
C ARG A 657 -1.95 22.48 8.77
N ARG A 658 -2.60 23.29 7.94
CA ARG A 658 -2.56 23.14 6.48
C ARG A 658 -1.11 23.19 6.01
N GLY A 659 -0.72 22.21 5.21
CA GLY A 659 0.60 22.13 4.60
C GLY A 659 0.86 23.26 3.61
N ASN A 660 2.11 23.35 3.17
CA ASN A 660 2.55 24.36 2.19
C ASN A 660 2.13 23.95 0.76
N PHE A 661 0.81 24.01 0.50
CA PHE A 661 0.18 23.75 -0.78
C PHE A 661 -0.39 25.06 -1.36
N ASN A 662 -0.43 25.17 -2.69
CA ASN A 662 -1.12 26.28 -3.34
C ASN A 662 -2.65 26.11 -3.22
N CYS A 663 -3.39 27.20 -3.39
CA CYS A 663 -4.84 27.18 -3.46
C CYS A 663 -5.29 27.05 -4.92
N VAL A 664 -6.52 26.59 -5.14
CA VAL A 664 -7.10 26.51 -6.49
C VAL A 664 -7.43 27.93 -7.00
N GLU A 665 -6.92 28.26 -8.18
CA GLU A 665 -7.08 29.55 -8.87
C GLU A 665 -7.72 29.36 -10.25
N GLU A 666 -8.22 30.44 -10.88
CA GLU A 666 -8.86 30.37 -12.20
C GLU A 666 -7.96 29.79 -13.29
N GLU A 667 -6.63 30.00 -13.22
CA GLU A 667 -5.69 29.38 -14.15
C GLU A 667 -5.67 27.84 -14.04
N HIS A 668 -5.86 27.31 -12.84
CA HIS A 668 -5.94 25.87 -12.58
C HIS A 668 -7.27 25.31 -13.11
N LEU A 669 -8.37 26.04 -12.88
CA LEU A 669 -9.68 25.69 -13.45
C LEU A 669 -9.64 25.67 -14.99
N TYR A 670 -8.99 26.65 -15.61
CA TYR A 670 -8.82 26.68 -17.07
C TYR A 670 -8.06 25.45 -17.58
N PHE A 671 -7.00 25.03 -16.90
CA PHE A 671 -6.28 23.80 -17.25
C PHE A 671 -7.17 22.56 -17.14
N PHE A 672 -7.86 22.38 -16.01
CA PHE A 672 -8.73 21.21 -15.82
C PHE A 672 -9.89 21.18 -16.82
N ARG A 673 -10.49 22.35 -17.15
CA ARG A 673 -11.55 22.47 -18.17
C ARG A 673 -11.10 21.99 -19.55
N ARG A 674 -9.83 22.23 -19.90
CA ARG A 674 -9.27 21.76 -21.20
C ARG A 674 -9.16 20.24 -21.29
N ILE A 675 -8.97 19.56 -20.16
CA ILE A 675 -8.85 18.10 -20.10
C ILE A 675 -10.24 17.46 -19.96
N LEU A 676 -11.03 17.96 -19.02
CA LEU A 676 -12.26 17.31 -18.59
C LEU A 676 -13.52 17.86 -19.27
N GLY A 677 -13.49 19.09 -19.79
CA GLY A 677 -14.68 19.87 -20.10
C GLY A 677 -15.41 20.35 -18.83
N GLU A 678 -16.47 21.15 -19.01
CA GLU A 678 -17.16 21.79 -17.87
C GLU A 678 -18.03 20.83 -17.04
N THR A 679 -18.64 19.81 -17.67
CA THR A 679 -19.61 18.94 -16.99
C THR A 679 -18.99 17.95 -16.00
N ARG A 680 -17.66 17.80 -16.02
CA ARG A 680 -16.89 16.87 -15.19
C ARG A 680 -16.07 17.56 -14.10
N ILE A 681 -16.31 18.86 -13.91
CA ILE A 681 -15.72 19.69 -12.86
C ILE A 681 -16.87 20.22 -12.00
N VAL A 682 -16.80 20.00 -10.70
CA VAL A 682 -17.80 20.51 -9.75
C VAL A 682 -17.15 21.59 -8.91
N THR A 683 -17.70 22.80 -8.94
CA THR A 683 -17.26 23.95 -8.13
C THR A 683 -18.41 24.63 -7.37
N ASP A 684 -19.66 24.22 -7.63
CA ASP A 684 -20.80 24.75 -6.89
C ASP A 684 -20.79 24.25 -5.45
N LEU A 685 -20.94 25.17 -4.48
CA LEU A 685 -20.84 24.85 -3.06
C LEU A 685 -21.88 23.82 -2.59
N SER A 686 -23.08 23.82 -3.17
CA SER A 686 -24.14 22.88 -2.77
C SER A 686 -23.84 21.46 -3.24
N ASP A 687 -23.25 21.31 -4.43
CA ASP A 687 -22.84 20.02 -4.97
C ASP A 687 -21.56 19.46 -4.34
N LEU A 688 -20.71 20.33 -3.77
CA LEU A 688 -19.47 19.96 -3.09
C LEU A 688 -19.68 19.36 -1.70
N GLU A 689 -20.81 19.63 -1.03
CA GLU A 689 -21.04 19.19 0.34
C GLU A 689 -21.01 17.66 0.46
N LYS A 690 -21.60 16.94 -0.50
CA LYS A 690 -21.62 15.46 -0.52
C LYS A 690 -20.23 14.82 -0.66
N TYR A 691 -19.25 15.56 -1.17
CA TYR A 691 -17.87 15.10 -1.35
C TYR A 691 -16.96 15.54 -0.19
N ASN A 692 -17.34 16.61 0.52
CA ASN A 692 -16.59 17.16 1.65
C ASN A 692 -16.98 16.54 2.99
N VAL A 693 -18.15 15.93 3.13
CA VAL A 693 -18.61 15.31 4.39
C VAL A 693 -18.42 13.79 4.31
N ASP A 694 -17.77 13.19 5.31
CA ASP A 694 -17.58 11.75 5.36
C ASP A 694 -18.89 10.99 5.66
N TRP A 695 -18.87 9.67 5.44
CA TRP A 695 -20.03 8.79 5.62
C TRP A 695 -20.68 8.90 7.01
N ASN A 696 -19.86 9.01 8.06
CA ASN A 696 -20.33 9.10 9.45
C ASN A 696 -20.63 10.53 9.89
N LYS A 697 -20.39 11.54 9.04
CA LYS A 697 -20.55 12.98 9.34
C LYS A 697 -19.69 13.44 10.53
N HIS A 698 -18.57 12.77 10.77
CA HIS A 698 -17.58 13.12 11.79
C HIS A 698 -16.55 14.13 11.27
N LEU A 699 -16.32 14.16 9.96
CA LEU A 699 -15.33 14.99 9.30
C LEU A 699 -15.97 15.76 8.16
N ARG A 700 -15.64 17.05 8.08
CA ARG A 700 -16.02 17.92 6.98
C ARG A 700 -14.79 18.67 6.47
N GLY A 701 -14.43 18.41 5.22
CA GLY A 701 -13.42 19.17 4.49
C GLY A 701 -13.95 20.49 3.93
N ALA A 702 -13.08 21.21 3.23
CA ALA A 702 -13.34 22.52 2.64
C ALA A 702 -12.83 22.61 1.19
N SER A 703 -12.82 21.49 0.47
CA SER A 703 -12.47 21.47 -0.95
C SER A 703 -13.44 22.30 -1.77
N THR A 704 -12.88 23.10 -2.68
CA THR A 704 -13.63 23.97 -3.59
C THR A 704 -13.79 23.37 -4.99
N ILE A 705 -13.30 22.16 -5.21
CA ILE A 705 -13.31 21.53 -6.53
C ILE A 705 -13.31 20.00 -6.47
N VAL A 706 -14.14 19.38 -7.33
CA VAL A 706 -14.09 17.94 -7.62
C VAL A 706 -13.84 17.74 -9.11
N LEU A 707 -12.89 16.88 -9.44
CA LEU A 707 -12.53 16.48 -10.80
C LEU A 707 -12.96 15.03 -11.05
N LYS A 708 -13.57 14.76 -12.22
CA LYS A 708 -14.11 13.44 -12.59
C LYS A 708 -13.45 12.90 -13.88
N PRO A 709 -12.22 12.39 -13.83
CA PRO A 709 -11.59 11.74 -14.98
C PRO A 709 -12.34 10.48 -15.41
N LYS A 710 -12.25 10.15 -16.70
CA LYS A 710 -12.77 8.93 -17.34
C LYS A 710 -11.66 7.98 -17.76
N THR A 711 -10.46 8.49 -18.04
CA THR A 711 -9.33 7.68 -18.50
C THR A 711 -8.11 7.83 -17.59
N THR A 712 -7.17 6.89 -17.75
CA THR A 712 -5.90 6.89 -16.99
C THR A 712 -5.00 8.04 -17.42
N GLU A 713 -5.06 8.44 -18.69
CA GLU A 713 -4.33 9.57 -19.25
C GLU A 713 -4.84 10.90 -18.68
N GLU A 714 -6.16 11.07 -18.57
CA GLU A 714 -6.74 12.25 -17.90
C GLU A 714 -6.30 12.30 -16.43
N MET A 715 -6.34 11.17 -15.71
CA MET A 715 -5.84 11.06 -14.34
C MET A 715 -4.36 11.45 -14.23
N SER A 716 -3.51 10.91 -15.11
CA SER A 716 -2.08 11.21 -15.20
C SER A 716 -1.82 12.70 -15.39
N GLN A 717 -2.51 13.34 -16.34
CA GLN A 717 -2.36 14.77 -16.61
C GLN A 717 -2.80 15.65 -15.42
N ILE A 718 -3.91 15.29 -14.77
CA ILE A 718 -4.42 16.00 -13.58
C ILE A 718 -3.43 15.90 -12.43
N VAL A 719 -3.00 14.69 -12.08
CA VAL A 719 -2.11 14.46 -10.93
C VAL A 719 -0.74 15.11 -11.19
N SER A 720 -0.19 14.98 -12.39
CA SER A 720 1.04 15.67 -12.79
C SER A 720 0.93 17.19 -12.66
N TYR A 721 -0.18 17.78 -13.12
CA TYR A 721 -0.41 19.21 -12.99
C TYR A 721 -0.52 19.64 -11.53
N CYS A 722 -1.28 18.90 -10.72
CA CYS A 722 -1.39 19.15 -9.29
C CYS A 722 -0.01 19.12 -8.61
N ASN A 723 0.83 18.15 -8.93
CA ASN A 723 2.18 18.02 -8.38
C ASN A 723 3.08 19.20 -8.77
N ASN A 724 3.09 19.56 -10.07
CA ASN A 724 3.83 20.71 -10.58
C ASN A 724 3.32 22.06 -10.02
N ASN A 725 2.06 22.11 -9.59
CA ASN A 725 1.45 23.28 -8.97
C ASN A 725 1.32 23.19 -7.44
N ARG A 726 1.88 22.14 -6.81
CA ARG A 726 1.75 21.89 -5.36
C ARG A 726 0.30 22.02 -4.87
N LEU A 727 -0.66 21.55 -5.66
CA LEU A 727 -2.04 21.41 -5.26
C LEU A 727 -2.19 20.03 -4.60
N ALA A 728 -2.62 20.01 -3.35
CA ALA A 728 -2.92 18.76 -2.66
C ALA A 728 -4.12 18.06 -3.31
N VAL A 729 -4.13 16.74 -3.29
CA VAL A 729 -5.11 15.88 -3.94
C VAL A 729 -5.70 14.91 -2.93
N CYS A 730 -7.02 14.74 -2.95
CA CYS A 730 -7.74 13.73 -2.18
C CYS A 730 -8.42 12.75 -3.15
N PRO A 731 -7.82 11.56 -3.40
CA PRO A 731 -8.46 10.53 -4.21
C PRO A 731 -9.73 10.01 -3.52
N GLN A 732 -10.82 9.86 -4.27
CA GLN A 732 -12.11 9.48 -3.73
C GLN A 732 -12.83 8.48 -4.63
N GLY A 733 -13.20 7.33 -4.06
CA GLY A 733 -14.03 6.34 -4.71
C GLY A 733 -15.51 6.52 -4.34
N GLY A 734 -16.15 5.44 -3.88
CA GLY A 734 -17.55 5.47 -3.42
C GLY A 734 -17.83 6.25 -2.12
N HIS A 735 -16.79 6.87 -1.52
CA HIS A 735 -16.87 7.68 -0.30
C HIS A 735 -17.49 6.97 0.93
N THR A 736 -17.38 5.65 1.00
CA THR A 736 -17.92 4.83 2.11
C THR A 736 -16.91 4.50 3.22
N GLY A 737 -15.70 5.09 3.17
CA GLY A 737 -14.65 4.84 4.16
C GLY A 737 -14.93 5.54 5.49
N VAL A 738 -14.65 4.87 6.61
CA VAL A 738 -15.07 5.31 7.96
C VAL A 738 -13.96 5.93 8.82
N VAL A 739 -12.77 6.12 8.25
CA VAL A 739 -11.58 6.65 8.95
C VAL A 739 -11.11 8.02 8.43
N GLY A 740 -11.92 8.66 7.57
CA GLY A 740 -11.58 9.97 6.99
C GLY A 740 -10.54 9.94 5.88
N GLY A 741 -10.16 8.75 5.37
CA GLY A 741 -9.16 8.62 4.30
C GLY A 741 -9.62 9.24 2.98
N ALA A 742 -10.92 9.19 2.68
CA ALA A 742 -11.53 9.68 1.44
C ALA A 742 -12.09 11.10 1.53
N THR A 743 -11.91 11.80 2.67
CA THR A 743 -12.45 13.16 2.91
C THR A 743 -11.28 14.15 2.99
N PRO A 744 -11.29 15.29 2.27
CA PRO A 744 -10.26 16.31 2.41
C PRO A 744 -10.24 16.90 3.83
N VAL A 745 -9.07 17.33 4.31
CA VAL A 745 -8.96 17.99 5.63
C VAL A 745 -9.11 19.51 5.50
N PHE A 746 -8.58 20.07 4.43
CA PHE A 746 -8.66 21.48 4.07
C PHE A 746 -9.28 21.60 2.67
N ASP A 747 -8.54 22.15 1.72
CA ASP A 747 -8.96 22.53 0.38
C ASP A 747 -8.35 21.63 -0.71
N GLU A 748 -7.96 20.40 -0.36
CA GLU A 748 -7.38 19.45 -1.32
C GLU A 748 -8.33 19.23 -2.52
N VAL A 749 -7.78 19.19 -3.73
CA VAL A 749 -8.52 18.86 -4.97
C VAL A 749 -9.06 17.44 -4.86
N ILE A 750 -10.38 17.28 -4.86
CA ILE A 750 -10.98 15.94 -4.85
C ILE A 750 -10.90 15.36 -6.26
N ILE A 751 -10.37 14.16 -6.39
CA ILE A 751 -10.42 13.41 -7.65
C ILE A 751 -11.33 12.20 -7.45
N SER A 752 -12.50 12.23 -8.09
CA SER A 752 -13.50 11.17 -8.03
C SER A 752 -13.30 10.17 -9.16
N THR A 753 -13.22 8.88 -8.83
CA THR A 753 -13.13 7.79 -9.83
C THR A 753 -14.49 7.37 -10.39
N GLU A 754 -15.60 8.03 -10.03
CA GLU A 754 -16.96 7.58 -10.36
C GLU A 754 -17.26 7.40 -11.87
N LEU A 755 -16.55 8.13 -12.74
CA LEU A 755 -16.70 8.01 -14.19
C LEU A 755 -15.71 7.01 -14.84
N MET A 756 -14.80 6.42 -14.06
CA MET A 756 -13.92 5.33 -14.48
C MET A 756 -14.57 3.99 -14.11
N ASN A 757 -15.73 3.68 -14.69
CA ASN A 757 -16.61 2.59 -14.23
C ASN A 757 -16.81 1.46 -15.25
N GLU A 758 -15.90 1.32 -16.23
CA GLU A 758 -16.00 0.28 -17.27
C GLU A 758 -15.39 -1.07 -16.83
N ILE A 759 -16.11 -2.16 -17.12
CA ILE A 759 -15.57 -3.51 -17.12
C ILE A 759 -14.82 -3.70 -18.44
N ILE A 760 -13.51 -3.93 -18.37
CA ILE A 760 -12.62 -3.96 -19.54
C ILE A 760 -12.65 -5.34 -20.21
N SER A 761 -12.53 -6.41 -19.40
CA SER A 761 -12.56 -7.78 -19.91
C SER A 761 -12.84 -8.78 -18.80
N LEU A 762 -13.44 -9.92 -19.18
CA LEU A 762 -13.57 -11.11 -18.34
C LEU A 762 -13.12 -12.33 -19.15
N ASP A 763 -12.08 -13.02 -18.69
CA ASP A 763 -11.78 -14.35 -19.18
C ASP A 763 -12.61 -15.36 -18.39
N GLU A 764 -13.73 -15.84 -18.95
CA GLU A 764 -14.62 -16.81 -18.31
C GLU A 764 -13.94 -18.16 -18.05
N LYS A 765 -12.87 -18.51 -18.80
CA LYS A 765 -12.14 -19.77 -18.61
C LYS A 765 -11.26 -19.68 -17.38
N SER A 766 -10.50 -18.61 -17.19
CA SER A 766 -9.65 -18.43 -16.00
C SER A 766 -10.42 -17.84 -14.80
N GLY A 767 -11.51 -17.12 -15.04
CA GLY A 767 -12.26 -16.35 -14.05
C GLY A 767 -11.62 -15.00 -13.72
N ILE A 768 -10.75 -14.46 -14.59
CA ILE A 768 -10.03 -13.22 -14.33
C ILE A 768 -10.82 -12.03 -14.89
N LEU A 769 -11.21 -11.13 -14.00
CA LEU A 769 -11.89 -9.88 -14.31
C LEU A 769 -10.86 -8.74 -14.35
N THR A 770 -10.94 -7.89 -15.37
CA THR A 770 -10.25 -6.60 -15.43
C THR A 770 -11.27 -5.49 -15.54
N CYS A 771 -11.21 -4.50 -14.66
CA CYS A 771 -12.14 -3.37 -14.63
C CYS A 771 -11.45 -2.08 -14.17
N GLN A 772 -12.09 -0.94 -14.43
CA GLN A 772 -11.64 0.35 -13.92
C GLN A 772 -11.95 0.52 -12.41
N ALA A 773 -11.19 1.38 -11.75
CA ALA A 773 -11.24 1.59 -10.30
C ALA A 773 -12.60 2.09 -9.78
N GLY A 774 -13.38 2.79 -10.60
CA GLY A 774 -14.68 3.34 -10.26
C GLY A 774 -15.86 2.38 -10.37
N CYS A 775 -15.65 1.14 -10.82
CA CYS A 775 -16.72 0.14 -10.86
C CYS A 775 -17.29 -0.10 -9.45
N ILE A 776 -18.61 -0.03 -9.31
CA ILE A 776 -19.32 -0.32 -8.05
C ILE A 776 -19.30 -1.83 -7.80
N LEU A 777 -19.00 -2.26 -6.57
CA LEU A 777 -18.89 -3.68 -6.21
C LEU A 777 -20.16 -4.47 -6.54
N GLN A 778 -21.35 -3.93 -6.23
CA GLN A 778 -22.63 -4.55 -6.55
C GLN A 778 -22.78 -4.80 -8.07
N ASN A 779 -22.52 -3.79 -8.90
CA ASN A 779 -22.64 -3.90 -10.35
C ASN A 779 -21.67 -4.95 -10.92
N VAL A 780 -20.46 -5.02 -10.38
CA VAL A 780 -19.49 -6.06 -10.74
C VAL A 780 -19.98 -7.44 -10.35
N ASN A 781 -20.54 -7.59 -9.14
CA ASN A 781 -21.13 -8.86 -8.70
C ASN A 781 -22.31 -9.29 -9.57
N ASP A 782 -23.18 -8.36 -9.97
CA ASP A 782 -24.32 -8.64 -10.84
C ASP A 782 -23.85 -9.10 -12.23
N TYR A 783 -22.84 -8.44 -12.81
CA TYR A 783 -22.22 -8.84 -14.06
C TYR A 783 -21.58 -10.25 -13.98
N LEU A 784 -20.85 -10.53 -12.90
CA LEU A 784 -20.23 -11.85 -12.70
C LEU A 784 -21.27 -12.95 -12.48
N ALA A 785 -22.39 -12.62 -11.82
CA ALA A 785 -23.47 -13.56 -11.56
C ALA A 785 -24.07 -14.15 -12.86
N GLU A 786 -24.21 -13.33 -13.90
CA GLU A 786 -24.67 -13.78 -15.24
C GLU A 786 -23.76 -14.85 -15.86
N LYS A 787 -22.49 -14.90 -15.41
CA LYS A 787 -21.46 -15.82 -15.89
C LYS A 787 -21.18 -16.98 -14.92
N ASN A 788 -22.04 -17.18 -13.92
CA ASN A 788 -21.83 -18.14 -12.83
C ASN A 788 -20.51 -17.91 -12.06
N LEU A 789 -20.12 -16.65 -11.93
CA LEU A 789 -18.98 -16.21 -11.13
C LEU A 789 -19.46 -15.31 -9.99
N ILE A 790 -18.58 -15.11 -9.00
CA ILE A 790 -18.76 -14.14 -7.92
C ILE A 790 -17.46 -13.37 -7.69
N PHE A 791 -17.58 -12.14 -7.19
CA PHE A 791 -16.43 -11.40 -6.70
C PHE A 791 -15.94 -12.04 -5.38
N PRO A 792 -14.62 -12.13 -5.13
CA PRO A 792 -14.08 -12.78 -3.93
C PRO A 792 -14.37 -12.03 -2.62
N LEU A 793 -14.82 -10.78 -2.72
CA LEU A 793 -15.15 -9.90 -1.60
C LEU A 793 -16.65 -9.58 -1.59
N ASP A 794 -17.24 -9.50 -0.39
CA ASP A 794 -18.57 -8.93 -0.19
C ASP A 794 -18.65 -8.20 1.15
N LEU A 795 -19.29 -7.03 1.16
CA LEU A 795 -19.34 -6.12 2.31
C LEU A 795 -20.61 -5.26 2.30
N GLY A 796 -21.00 -4.72 3.45
CA GLY A 796 -22.28 -4.00 3.61
C GLY A 796 -22.44 -2.77 2.70
N ALA A 797 -21.34 -2.12 2.32
CA ALA A 797 -21.33 -0.96 1.43
C ALA A 797 -21.30 -1.33 -0.08
N LYS A 798 -21.57 -2.58 -0.47
CA LYS A 798 -21.45 -3.08 -1.85
C LYS A 798 -22.17 -2.24 -2.91
N GLY A 799 -23.29 -1.61 -2.54
CA GLY A 799 -24.10 -0.75 -3.43
C GLY A 799 -23.48 0.61 -3.76
N SER A 800 -22.37 0.99 -3.11
CA SER A 800 -21.73 2.30 -3.33
C SER A 800 -20.20 2.24 -3.34
N CYS A 801 -19.58 1.32 -2.60
CA CYS A 801 -18.13 1.15 -2.64
C CYS A 801 -17.65 0.79 -4.05
N GLN A 802 -16.48 1.33 -4.41
CA GLN A 802 -15.87 1.14 -5.72
C GLN A 802 -14.63 0.25 -5.59
N ILE A 803 -14.32 -0.54 -6.62
CA ILE A 803 -13.23 -1.53 -6.58
C ILE A 803 -11.87 -0.90 -6.23
N GLY A 804 -11.54 0.27 -6.77
CA GLY A 804 -10.30 0.98 -6.46
C GLY A 804 -10.22 1.43 -4.99
N GLY A 805 -11.36 1.81 -4.40
CA GLY A 805 -11.48 2.09 -2.98
C GLY A 805 -11.24 0.84 -2.14
N ASN A 806 -11.90 -0.27 -2.48
CA ASN A 806 -11.74 -1.56 -1.80
C ASN A 806 -10.28 -2.02 -1.80
N VAL A 807 -9.58 -1.90 -2.94
CA VAL A 807 -8.15 -2.21 -3.04
C VAL A 807 -7.31 -1.23 -2.22
N SER A 808 -7.56 0.07 -2.34
CA SER A 808 -6.78 1.09 -1.62
C SER A 808 -6.87 0.96 -0.10
N THR A 809 -7.98 0.44 0.43
CA THR A 809 -8.15 0.19 1.87
C THR A 809 -7.83 -1.24 2.28
N ASN A 810 -7.45 -2.12 1.35
CA ASN A 810 -7.39 -3.58 1.58
C ASN A 810 -8.65 -4.10 2.30
N ALA A 811 -9.81 -3.77 1.74
CA ALA A 811 -11.10 -4.10 2.33
C ALA A 811 -11.24 -5.61 2.58
N GLY A 812 -11.77 -5.95 3.75
CA GLY A 812 -12.23 -7.29 4.07
C GLY A 812 -13.75 -7.42 3.91
N GLY A 813 -14.33 -8.41 4.57
CA GLY A 813 -15.76 -8.67 4.53
C GLY A 813 -16.12 -10.13 4.83
N LEU A 814 -17.36 -10.48 4.52
CA LEU A 814 -18.00 -11.72 4.98
C LEU A 814 -17.37 -13.02 4.46
N ARG A 815 -16.59 -12.94 3.39
CA ARG A 815 -16.05 -14.11 2.67
C ARG A 815 -14.52 -14.23 2.72
N VAL A 816 -13.86 -13.39 3.53
CA VAL A 816 -12.39 -13.41 3.67
C VAL A 816 -11.91 -14.76 4.19
N LEU A 817 -12.70 -15.43 5.04
CA LEU A 817 -12.37 -16.76 5.57
C LEU A 817 -12.09 -17.79 4.46
N LYS A 818 -12.89 -17.80 3.40
CA LYS A 818 -12.76 -18.75 2.28
C LYS A 818 -11.88 -18.27 1.15
N TYR A 819 -12.01 -17.00 0.75
CA TYR A 819 -11.32 -16.49 -0.44
C TYR A 819 -10.04 -15.71 -0.14
N GLY A 820 -9.74 -15.43 1.13
CA GLY A 820 -8.59 -14.64 1.54
C GLY A 820 -8.77 -13.13 1.32
N ASN A 821 -7.73 -12.37 1.66
CA ASN A 821 -7.71 -10.92 1.51
C ASN A 821 -7.43 -10.48 0.04
N LEU A 822 -7.42 -9.17 -0.20
CA LEU A 822 -7.18 -8.65 -1.55
C LEU A 822 -5.72 -8.84 -2.03
N HIS A 823 -4.73 -9.01 -1.15
CA HIS A 823 -3.37 -9.34 -1.56
C HIS A 823 -3.28 -10.69 -2.28
N GLY A 824 -4.10 -11.67 -1.89
CA GLY A 824 -4.18 -12.97 -2.56
C GLY A 824 -5.00 -12.97 -3.85
N ASN A 825 -5.97 -12.06 -4.00
CA ASN A 825 -6.92 -12.08 -5.12
C ASN A 825 -6.63 -11.07 -6.24
N VAL A 826 -5.99 -9.94 -5.93
CA VAL A 826 -5.59 -8.93 -6.92
C VAL A 826 -4.35 -9.43 -7.68
N LEU A 827 -4.51 -9.64 -8.98
CA LEU A 827 -3.45 -10.11 -9.88
C LEU A 827 -2.60 -8.96 -10.42
N GLY A 828 -3.24 -7.82 -10.71
CA GLY A 828 -2.59 -6.67 -11.31
C GLY A 828 -3.29 -5.35 -11.02
N LEU A 829 -2.53 -4.25 -11.10
CA LEU A 829 -3.02 -2.89 -10.90
C LEU A 829 -2.41 -1.96 -11.94
N GLU A 830 -3.17 -0.97 -12.37
CA GLU A 830 -2.64 0.22 -13.04
C GLU A 830 -2.77 1.39 -12.06
N VAL A 831 -1.69 2.14 -11.86
CA VAL A 831 -1.63 3.21 -10.85
C VAL A 831 -0.96 4.44 -11.42
N VAL A 832 -1.51 5.62 -11.14
CA VAL A 832 -0.90 6.92 -11.45
C VAL A 832 -0.15 7.45 -10.23
N GLN A 833 1.15 7.68 -10.36
CA GLN A 833 1.99 8.27 -9.32
C GLN A 833 1.79 9.79 -9.20
N ALA A 834 2.35 10.40 -8.14
CA ALA A 834 2.20 11.82 -7.86
C ALA A 834 2.75 12.71 -8.99
N ASP A 835 3.79 12.30 -9.70
CA ASP A 835 4.32 13.04 -10.86
C ASP A 835 3.52 12.83 -12.15
N GLY A 836 2.52 11.95 -12.13
CA GLY A 836 1.70 11.55 -13.27
C GLY A 836 2.23 10.33 -14.01
N GLU A 837 3.35 9.72 -13.62
CA GLU A 837 3.83 8.50 -14.24
C GLU A 837 2.81 7.36 -14.06
N ILE A 838 2.53 6.63 -15.14
CA ILE A 838 1.61 5.49 -15.13
C ILE A 838 2.42 4.24 -14.86
N LEU A 839 2.22 3.65 -13.68
CA LEU A 839 2.74 2.34 -13.32
C LEU A 839 1.78 1.26 -13.81
N ASP A 840 2.14 0.63 -14.91
CA ASP A 840 1.42 -0.53 -15.43
C ASP A 840 1.95 -1.83 -14.79
N PHE A 841 1.21 -2.32 -13.80
CA PHE A 841 1.34 -3.67 -13.24
C PHE A 841 0.13 -4.54 -13.58
N LEU A 842 -0.62 -4.20 -14.64
CA LEU A 842 -1.88 -4.84 -14.97
C LEU A 842 -1.63 -6.23 -15.59
N SER A 843 -1.42 -7.20 -14.71
CA SER A 843 -1.23 -8.60 -15.05
C SER A 843 -2.53 -9.39 -14.86
N THR A 844 -2.80 -10.30 -15.79
CA THR A 844 -3.84 -11.33 -15.70
C THR A 844 -3.23 -12.71 -15.44
N LEU A 845 -2.04 -12.76 -14.85
CA LEU A 845 -1.30 -13.99 -14.57
C LEU A 845 -1.40 -14.32 -13.08
N LYS A 846 -1.65 -15.58 -12.73
CA LYS A 846 -1.63 -16.01 -11.33
C LYS A 846 -0.23 -16.05 -10.73
N LYS A 847 0.79 -16.32 -11.57
CA LYS A 847 2.20 -16.44 -11.19
C LYS A 847 3.06 -15.52 -12.04
N ASP A 848 3.83 -14.67 -11.37
CA ASP A 848 4.76 -13.74 -12.00
C ASP A 848 5.83 -13.33 -10.98
N ASN A 849 6.97 -14.01 -10.98
CA ASN A 849 8.12 -13.73 -10.12
C ASN A 849 9.21 -12.95 -10.86
N THR A 850 8.82 -12.03 -11.75
CA THR A 850 9.77 -11.16 -12.49
C THR A 850 10.12 -9.89 -11.72
N GLY A 851 10.83 -10.06 -10.60
CA GLY A 851 11.27 -8.97 -9.73
C GLY A 851 10.32 -8.71 -8.56
N TYR A 852 10.34 -7.49 -8.02
CA TYR A 852 9.58 -7.16 -6.81
C TYR A 852 8.08 -7.06 -7.10
N HIS A 853 7.25 -7.51 -6.15
CA HIS A 853 5.79 -7.47 -6.27
C HIS A 853 5.21 -6.10 -5.86
N LEU A 854 5.53 -5.08 -6.64
CA LEU A 854 5.26 -3.66 -6.33
C LEU A 854 3.78 -3.32 -6.14
N LYS A 855 2.86 -4.06 -6.78
CA LYS A 855 1.40 -3.84 -6.65
C LYS A 855 0.92 -3.83 -5.19
N HIS A 856 1.52 -4.66 -4.33
CA HIS A 856 1.12 -4.77 -2.94
C HIS A 856 1.43 -3.52 -2.09
N LEU A 857 2.28 -2.61 -2.57
CA LEU A 857 2.48 -1.32 -1.90
C LEU A 857 1.22 -0.45 -1.99
N PHE A 858 0.42 -0.60 -3.05
CA PHE A 858 -0.77 0.22 -3.28
C PHE A 858 -2.03 -0.33 -2.62
N ILE A 859 -2.08 -1.65 -2.40
CA ILE A 859 -3.14 -2.32 -1.64
C ILE A 859 -2.98 -1.92 -0.16
N GLY A 860 -4.00 -1.26 0.41
CA GLY A 860 -3.92 -0.71 1.77
C GLY A 860 -3.16 0.63 1.90
N SER A 861 -2.76 1.26 0.79
CA SER A 861 -2.05 2.56 0.81
C SER A 861 -2.96 3.78 1.01
N GLU A 862 -4.28 3.58 0.91
CA GLU A 862 -5.31 4.62 1.07
C GLU A 862 -5.08 5.85 0.16
N GLY A 863 -4.58 5.63 -1.06
CA GLY A 863 -4.35 6.69 -2.04
C GLY A 863 -3.15 7.61 -1.72
N THR A 864 -2.33 7.26 -0.72
CA THR A 864 -1.15 8.05 -0.35
C THR A 864 0.05 7.78 -1.25
N LEU A 865 0.09 6.67 -1.98
CA LEU A 865 1.23 6.29 -2.82
C LEU A 865 0.98 6.46 -4.33
N GLY A 866 -0.29 6.58 -4.72
CA GLY A 866 -0.73 6.69 -6.10
C GLY A 866 -2.25 6.54 -6.19
N VAL A 867 -2.81 6.85 -7.34
CA VAL A 867 -4.24 6.69 -7.63
C VAL A 867 -4.44 5.46 -8.51
N ILE A 868 -5.14 4.44 -7.99
CA ILE A 868 -5.46 3.22 -8.74
C ILE A 868 -6.49 3.55 -9.81
N THR A 869 -6.22 3.18 -11.07
CA THR A 869 -7.11 3.43 -12.23
C THR A 869 -7.74 2.16 -12.79
N LYS A 870 -7.05 1.02 -12.73
CA LYS A 870 -7.55 -0.30 -13.17
C LYS A 870 -7.11 -1.40 -12.22
N VAL A 871 -7.92 -2.45 -12.14
CA VAL A 871 -7.69 -3.63 -11.30
C VAL A 871 -7.95 -4.90 -12.11
N ALA A 872 -7.02 -5.83 -12.05
CA ALA A 872 -7.19 -7.21 -12.49
C ALA A 872 -7.31 -8.12 -11.25
N ILE A 873 -8.39 -8.89 -11.16
CA ILE A 873 -8.72 -9.68 -9.96
C ILE A 873 -9.26 -11.06 -10.34
N GLN A 874 -8.96 -12.06 -9.50
CA GLN A 874 -9.46 -13.42 -9.64
C GLN A 874 -10.89 -13.53 -9.08
N SER A 875 -11.89 -13.65 -9.96
CA SER A 875 -13.26 -14.03 -9.60
C SER A 875 -13.34 -15.52 -9.27
N LYS A 876 -14.35 -15.90 -8.48
CA LYS A 876 -14.56 -17.28 -8.00
C LYS A 876 -15.78 -17.89 -8.67
N GLN A 877 -15.84 -19.21 -8.73
CA GLN A 877 -17.04 -19.90 -9.20
C GLN A 877 -18.19 -19.61 -8.25
N ARG A 878 -19.38 -19.36 -8.81
CA ARG A 878 -20.59 -19.23 -8.01
C ARG A 878 -20.94 -20.61 -7.44
N PRO A 879 -21.11 -20.74 -6.11
CA PRO A 879 -21.44 -22.02 -5.50
C PRO A 879 -22.84 -22.49 -5.93
N LYS A 880 -23.02 -23.81 -6.01
CA LYS A 880 -24.32 -24.42 -6.36
C LYS A 880 -25.20 -24.63 -5.13
N SER A 881 -24.58 -24.88 -3.99
CA SER A 881 -25.26 -24.95 -2.69
C SER A 881 -24.78 -23.84 -1.78
N VAL A 882 -25.72 -23.27 -1.03
CA VAL A 882 -25.46 -22.32 0.04
C VAL A 882 -26.36 -22.71 1.20
N GLN A 883 -25.77 -22.95 2.37
CA GLN A 883 -26.52 -23.25 3.59
C GLN A 883 -26.08 -22.32 4.70
N ILE A 884 -27.01 -22.00 5.60
CA ILE A 884 -26.73 -21.17 6.75
C ILE A 884 -27.23 -21.85 8.02
N ALA A 885 -26.39 -21.85 9.04
CA ALA A 885 -26.72 -22.27 10.39
C ALA A 885 -26.66 -21.07 11.34
N PHE A 886 -27.69 -20.90 12.17
CA PHE A 886 -27.75 -19.89 13.21
C PHE A 886 -27.83 -20.59 14.57
N LEU A 887 -26.79 -20.43 15.38
CA LEU A 887 -26.52 -21.26 16.57
C LEU A 887 -26.47 -20.41 17.84
N GLY A 888 -26.96 -20.94 18.96
CA GLY A 888 -26.91 -20.32 20.29
C GLY A 888 -25.94 -21.04 21.21
N LEU A 889 -25.07 -20.29 21.89
CA LEU A 889 -23.96 -20.81 22.71
C LEU A 889 -23.90 -20.12 24.08
N GLN A 890 -23.39 -20.84 25.09
CA GLN A 890 -23.37 -20.38 26.47
C GLN A 890 -22.27 -19.37 26.78
N ASN A 891 -21.11 -19.50 26.15
CA ASN A 891 -19.93 -18.67 26.40
C ASN A 891 -18.97 -18.66 25.21
N PHE A 892 -17.96 -17.79 25.26
CA PHE A 892 -17.03 -17.59 24.16
C PHE A 892 -16.07 -18.77 23.93
N ASP A 893 -15.72 -19.55 24.96
CA ASP A 893 -14.92 -20.77 24.80
C ASP A 893 -15.66 -21.81 23.93
N GLN A 894 -16.99 -21.94 24.10
CA GLN A 894 -17.81 -22.77 23.22
C GLN A 894 -17.87 -22.22 21.78
N VAL A 895 -17.82 -20.90 21.59
CA VAL A 895 -17.71 -20.28 20.26
C VAL A 895 -16.41 -20.71 19.58
N LEU A 896 -15.26 -20.63 20.27
CA LEU A 896 -13.96 -21.07 19.74
C LEU A 896 -13.92 -22.57 19.43
N LYS A 897 -14.48 -23.42 20.32
CA LYS A 897 -14.57 -24.87 20.09
C LYS A 897 -15.45 -25.21 18.89
N THR A 898 -16.56 -24.49 18.72
CA THR A 898 -17.45 -24.64 17.55
C THR A 898 -16.73 -24.19 16.28
N PHE A 899 -15.98 -23.09 16.31
CA PHE A 899 -15.18 -22.63 15.18
C PHE A 899 -14.09 -23.65 14.78
N TYR A 900 -13.32 -24.14 15.74
CA TYR A 900 -12.31 -25.17 15.51
C TYR A 900 -12.91 -26.43 14.87
N LYS A 901 -14.02 -26.93 15.42
CA LYS A 901 -14.72 -28.10 14.88
C LYS A 901 -15.27 -27.83 13.48
N SER A 902 -15.73 -26.61 13.19
CA SER A 902 -16.22 -26.25 11.86
C SER A 902 -15.12 -26.28 10.80
N LYS A 903 -13.89 -25.86 11.13
CA LYS A 903 -12.74 -25.99 10.23
C LYS A 903 -12.37 -27.44 9.92
N GLN A 904 -12.57 -28.36 10.86
CA GLN A 904 -12.28 -29.78 10.65
C GLN A 904 -13.34 -30.45 9.77
N ASP A 905 -14.62 -30.23 10.10
CA ASP A 905 -15.71 -30.99 9.47
C ASP A 905 -16.17 -30.38 8.16
N LEU A 906 -16.17 -29.05 8.09
CA LEU A 906 -16.69 -28.29 6.96
C LEU A 906 -15.59 -27.73 6.06
N ASP A 907 -14.32 -27.71 6.50
CA ASP A 907 -13.10 -27.24 5.80
C ASP A 907 -13.38 -26.43 4.52
N GLU A 908 -13.48 -27.11 3.37
CA GLU A 908 -13.53 -26.51 2.05
C GLU A 908 -14.87 -25.81 1.70
N ILE A 909 -15.96 -26.18 2.38
CA ILE A 909 -17.26 -25.56 2.20
C ILE A 909 -17.48 -24.38 3.16
N LEU A 910 -16.71 -24.26 4.25
CA LEU A 910 -16.85 -23.17 5.21
C LEU A 910 -16.55 -21.79 4.57
N THR A 911 -17.52 -20.88 4.62
CA THR A 911 -17.43 -19.59 3.91
C THR A 911 -17.47 -18.38 4.84
N ALA A 912 -18.30 -18.43 5.88
CA ALA A 912 -18.36 -17.39 6.90
C ALA A 912 -18.54 -18.02 8.28
N PHE A 913 -17.95 -17.36 9.29
CA PHE A 913 -18.17 -17.67 10.70
C PHE A 913 -18.23 -16.35 11.46
N GLU A 914 -19.45 -15.89 11.74
CA GLU A 914 -19.71 -14.62 12.42
C GLU A 914 -20.18 -14.87 13.84
N VAL A 915 -19.72 -14.04 14.78
CA VAL A 915 -20.17 -14.05 16.18
C VAL A 915 -21.02 -12.80 16.45
N ILE A 916 -22.08 -12.96 17.25
CA ILE A 916 -22.94 -11.88 17.74
C ILE A 916 -23.14 -12.09 19.24
N ASP A 917 -22.87 -11.08 20.05
CA ASP A 917 -23.11 -11.12 21.49
C ASP A 917 -24.55 -10.70 21.85
N THR A 918 -24.99 -11.00 23.08
CA THR A 918 -26.32 -10.60 23.57
C THR A 918 -26.58 -9.10 23.46
N PRO A 919 -25.68 -8.18 23.86
CA PRO A 919 -25.89 -6.75 23.68
C PRO A 919 -26.25 -6.35 22.24
N SER A 920 -25.58 -6.95 21.24
CA SER A 920 -25.84 -6.68 19.82
C SER A 920 -27.17 -7.29 19.35
N MET A 921 -27.51 -8.48 19.83
CA MET A 921 -28.81 -9.10 19.54
C MET A 921 -29.97 -8.30 20.14
N ASP A 922 -29.82 -7.87 21.39
CA ASP A 922 -30.82 -7.05 22.09
C ASP A 922 -31.01 -5.71 21.37
N LEU A 923 -29.93 -5.11 20.84
CA LEU A 923 -30.02 -3.88 20.06
C LEU A 923 -30.93 -4.03 18.85
N VAL A 924 -30.72 -5.05 18.01
CA VAL A 924 -31.53 -5.24 16.79
C VAL A 924 -32.96 -5.67 17.14
N ASN A 925 -33.15 -6.43 18.21
CA ASN A 925 -34.48 -6.78 18.70
C ASN A 925 -35.26 -5.55 19.17
N GLU A 926 -34.69 -4.74 20.06
CA GLU A 926 -35.36 -3.57 20.64
C GLU A 926 -35.55 -2.42 19.65
N LYS A 927 -34.55 -2.14 18.79
CA LYS A 927 -34.53 -0.94 17.94
C LYS A 927 -35.02 -1.17 16.52
N LEU A 928 -34.95 -2.41 16.03
CA LEU A 928 -35.32 -2.79 14.66
C LEU A 928 -36.43 -3.85 14.61
N GLY A 929 -36.86 -4.41 15.74
CA GLY A 929 -37.93 -5.42 15.80
C GLY A 929 -37.50 -6.78 15.23
N MET A 930 -36.20 -7.06 15.17
CA MET A 930 -35.65 -8.29 14.60
C MET A 930 -35.44 -9.33 15.70
N GLN A 931 -36.24 -10.40 15.69
CA GLN A 931 -36.16 -11.45 16.71
C GLN A 931 -35.21 -12.58 16.31
N SER A 932 -34.50 -13.14 17.30
CA SER A 932 -33.72 -14.36 17.13
C SER A 932 -34.64 -15.55 16.81
N PRO A 933 -34.32 -16.36 15.78
CA PRO A 933 -35.15 -17.51 15.40
C PRO A 933 -35.08 -18.69 16.38
N ILE A 934 -34.17 -18.65 17.36
CA ILE A 934 -33.90 -19.75 18.31
C ILE A 934 -34.10 -19.37 19.77
N GLY A 935 -34.47 -18.11 20.07
CA GLY A 935 -34.59 -17.59 21.44
C GLY A 935 -33.35 -16.84 21.92
N GLN A 936 -33.22 -16.69 23.25
CA GLN A 936 -32.18 -15.87 23.89
C GLN A 936 -30.97 -16.71 24.34
N TYR A 937 -29.77 -16.29 23.95
CA TYR A 937 -28.50 -16.91 24.32
C TYR A 937 -27.40 -15.86 24.56
N PRO A 938 -26.38 -16.15 25.39
CA PRO A 938 -25.21 -15.28 25.60
C PRO A 938 -24.44 -14.94 24.32
N PHE A 939 -24.31 -15.91 23.43
CA PHE A 939 -23.65 -15.75 22.14
C PHE A 939 -24.45 -16.44 21.04
N TYR A 940 -24.35 -15.86 19.85
CA TYR A 940 -24.87 -16.41 18.61
C TYR A 940 -23.76 -16.55 17.60
N VAL A 941 -23.85 -17.60 16.78
CA VAL A 941 -22.93 -17.82 15.66
C VAL A 941 -23.73 -18.00 14.38
N ILE A 942 -23.25 -17.37 13.31
CA ILE A 942 -23.68 -17.63 11.94
C ILE A 942 -22.57 -18.42 11.24
N ILE A 943 -22.91 -19.61 10.73
CA ILE A 943 -22.04 -20.39 9.86
C ILE A 943 -22.67 -20.41 8.48
N GLU A 944 -21.93 -19.97 7.47
CA GLU A 944 -22.31 -20.14 6.07
C GLU A 944 -21.41 -21.19 5.42
N THR A 945 -22.02 -22.18 4.77
CA THR A 945 -21.33 -23.12 3.89
C THR A 945 -21.71 -22.87 2.43
N THR A 946 -20.73 -23.00 1.55
CA THR A 946 -20.91 -22.92 0.10
C THR A 946 -20.13 -24.02 -0.59
N GLY A 947 -20.78 -24.77 -1.46
CA GLY A 947 -20.14 -25.89 -2.14
C GLY A 947 -20.77 -26.25 -3.48
N SER A 948 -20.26 -27.32 -4.07
CA SER A 948 -20.61 -27.80 -5.39
C SER A 948 -21.74 -28.83 -5.40
N ASN A 949 -22.11 -29.42 -4.25
CA ASN A 949 -23.16 -30.44 -4.13
C ASN A 949 -23.99 -30.24 -2.86
N GLU A 950 -25.29 -29.94 -3.03
CA GLU A 950 -26.19 -29.65 -1.91
C GLU A 950 -26.37 -30.81 -0.93
N GLY A 951 -26.44 -32.06 -1.42
CA GLY A 951 -26.62 -33.23 -0.57
C GLY A 951 -25.40 -33.47 0.32
N HIS A 952 -24.20 -33.36 -0.25
CA HIS A 952 -22.93 -33.49 0.49
C HIS A 952 -22.81 -32.39 1.55
N ASP A 953 -23.04 -31.14 1.15
CA ASP A 953 -22.94 -29.99 2.04
C ASP A 953 -23.92 -30.09 3.21
N GLN A 954 -25.14 -30.59 2.96
CA GLN A 954 -26.17 -30.78 3.98
C GLN A 954 -25.79 -31.90 4.95
N GLU A 955 -25.27 -33.01 4.44
CA GLU A 955 -24.81 -34.11 5.27
C GLU A 955 -23.64 -33.69 6.18
N LYS A 956 -22.65 -32.97 5.63
CA LYS A 956 -21.52 -32.43 6.41
C LYS A 956 -22.01 -31.48 7.50
N LEU A 957 -22.88 -30.53 7.16
CA LEU A 957 -23.42 -29.57 8.13
C LEU A 957 -24.23 -30.26 9.23
N ASN A 958 -25.09 -31.23 8.88
CA ASN A 958 -25.88 -31.97 9.86
C ASN A 958 -24.98 -32.77 10.82
N LYS A 959 -23.99 -33.52 10.30
CA LYS A 959 -23.03 -34.28 11.13
C LYS A 959 -22.24 -33.37 12.07
N PHE A 960 -21.79 -32.22 11.57
CA PHE A 960 -21.11 -31.20 12.38
C PHE A 960 -22.00 -30.71 13.54
N LEU A 961 -23.27 -30.39 13.25
CA LEU A 961 -24.21 -29.91 14.26
C LEU A 961 -24.58 -30.98 15.28
N GLU A 962 -24.82 -32.22 14.84
CA GLU A 962 -25.03 -33.37 15.73
C GLU A 962 -23.85 -33.54 16.69
N SER A 963 -22.62 -33.47 16.17
CA SER A 963 -21.41 -33.54 16.99
C SER A 963 -21.33 -32.39 18.00
N CYS A 964 -21.65 -31.16 17.59
CA CYS A 964 -21.61 -29.99 18.46
C CYS A 964 -22.69 -30.03 19.55
N LEU A 965 -23.90 -30.52 19.25
CA LEU A 965 -24.98 -30.70 20.21
C LEU A 965 -24.63 -31.81 21.22
N LEU A 966 -24.12 -32.97 20.77
CA LEU A 966 -23.70 -34.07 21.64
C LEU A 966 -22.58 -33.67 22.60
N LYS A 967 -21.66 -32.81 22.16
CA LYS A 967 -20.56 -32.28 22.99
C LYS A 967 -20.96 -31.07 23.84
N ASN A 968 -22.21 -30.61 23.78
CA ASN A 968 -22.71 -29.39 24.41
C ASN A 968 -21.89 -28.13 24.04
N PHE A 969 -21.36 -28.07 22.82
CA PHE A 969 -20.73 -26.86 22.29
C PHE A 969 -21.80 -25.86 21.83
N VAL A 970 -22.91 -26.37 21.30
CA VAL A 970 -24.08 -25.60 20.86
C VAL A 970 -25.27 -26.01 21.74
N LEU A 971 -26.09 -25.05 22.15
CA LEU A 971 -27.28 -25.28 22.97
C LEU A 971 -28.54 -25.47 22.13
N ASN A 972 -28.64 -24.71 21.04
CA ASN A 972 -29.76 -24.74 20.11
C ASN A 972 -29.30 -24.16 18.76
N GLY A 973 -29.99 -24.49 17.68
CA GLY A 973 -29.66 -23.97 16.37
C GLY A 973 -30.74 -24.22 15.34
N THR A 974 -30.71 -23.43 14.27
CA THR A 974 -31.55 -23.65 13.09
C THR A 974 -30.69 -23.64 11.83
N VAL A 975 -31.08 -24.44 10.85
CA VAL A 975 -30.40 -24.56 9.55
C VAL A 975 -31.42 -24.31 8.45
N THR A 976 -31.02 -23.58 7.41
CA THR A 976 -31.86 -23.38 6.26
C THR A 976 -31.05 -23.16 4.98
N ALA A 977 -31.61 -23.62 3.87
CA ALA A 977 -31.21 -23.24 2.51
C ALA A 977 -32.28 -22.37 1.82
N GLU A 978 -33.39 -22.07 2.50
CA GLU A 978 -34.50 -21.32 1.94
C GLU A 978 -34.13 -19.84 1.84
N SER A 979 -34.17 -19.26 0.62
CA SER A 979 -33.63 -17.92 0.35
C SER A 979 -34.19 -16.81 1.24
N ASN A 980 -35.48 -16.88 1.60
CA ASN A 980 -36.11 -15.88 2.47
C ASN A 980 -35.59 -15.96 3.91
N LYS A 981 -35.48 -17.17 4.48
CA LYS A 981 -34.94 -17.38 5.83
C LYS A 981 -33.44 -17.11 5.87
N TYR A 982 -32.71 -17.49 4.82
CA TYR A 982 -31.30 -17.18 4.64
C TYR A 982 -31.05 -15.66 4.72
N ARG A 983 -31.80 -14.86 3.95
CA ARG A 983 -31.71 -13.40 4.00
C ARG A 983 -32.07 -12.86 5.39
N ALA A 984 -33.15 -13.36 5.99
CA ALA A 984 -33.58 -12.91 7.32
C ALA A 984 -32.50 -13.13 8.39
N ILE A 985 -31.76 -14.25 8.35
CA ILE A 985 -30.65 -14.52 9.27
C ILE A 985 -29.49 -13.55 9.02
N TRP A 986 -29.07 -13.36 7.76
CA TRP A 986 -27.99 -12.42 7.44
C TRP A 986 -28.34 -10.98 7.78
N GLU A 987 -29.59 -10.58 7.58
CA GLU A 987 -30.04 -9.22 7.92
C GLU A 987 -29.88 -8.92 9.42
N ILE A 988 -30.00 -9.92 10.32
CA ILE A 988 -29.73 -9.73 11.76
C ILE A 988 -28.29 -9.22 11.97
N ARG A 989 -27.31 -9.85 11.32
CA ARG A 989 -25.89 -9.49 11.42
C ARG A 989 -25.54 -8.19 10.67
N GLU A 990 -26.10 -7.99 9.47
CA GLU A 990 -25.79 -6.83 8.63
C GLU A 990 -26.44 -5.54 9.14
N LYS A 991 -27.56 -5.61 9.86
CA LYS A 991 -28.28 -4.44 10.38
C LYS A 991 -27.87 -4.01 11.79
N ILE A 992 -26.94 -4.69 12.46
CA ILE A 992 -26.40 -4.25 13.77
C ILE A 992 -25.94 -2.77 13.72
N PRO A 993 -25.13 -2.33 12.72
CA PRO A 993 -24.72 -0.93 12.64
C PRO A 993 -25.89 0.05 12.44
N GLN A 994 -27.00 -0.37 11.82
CA GLN A 994 -28.19 0.48 11.67
C GLN A 994 -28.90 0.71 13.02
N GLY A 995 -28.77 -0.23 13.96
CA GLY A 995 -29.28 -0.09 15.32
C GLY A 995 -28.59 1.01 16.12
N PHE A 996 -27.31 1.27 15.86
CA PHE A 996 -26.50 2.25 16.60
C PHE A 996 -27.10 3.66 16.59
N ALA A 997 -27.64 4.10 15.45
CA ALA A 997 -28.26 5.41 15.30
C ALA A 997 -29.48 5.62 16.24
N LYS A 998 -30.04 4.53 16.81
CA LYS A 998 -31.19 4.54 17.73
C LYS A 998 -30.81 4.25 19.19
N ASP A 999 -29.52 4.05 19.49
CA ASP A 999 -29.03 3.70 20.83
C ASP A 999 -28.26 4.83 21.54
N GLY A 1000 -28.13 5.98 20.89
CA GLY A 1000 -27.37 7.13 21.37
C GLY A 1000 -26.17 7.41 20.47
N TYR A 1001 -25.10 7.96 21.03
CA TYR A 1001 -23.81 8.07 20.33
C TYR A 1001 -23.00 6.79 20.52
N VAL A 1002 -22.46 6.25 19.44
CA VAL A 1002 -21.69 5.00 19.47
C VAL A 1002 -20.26 5.24 19.01
N PHE A 1003 -19.30 4.95 19.90
CA PHE A 1003 -17.89 4.88 19.52
C PHE A 1003 -17.64 3.55 18.85
N MET A 1004 -17.13 3.58 17.61
CA MET A 1004 -16.94 2.40 16.77
C MET A 1004 -15.46 2.07 16.59
N TYR A 1005 -15.07 0.84 16.89
CA TYR A 1005 -13.71 0.35 16.75
C TYR A 1005 -13.69 -0.96 15.95
N ASP A 1006 -12.69 -1.07 15.09
CA ASP A 1006 -12.48 -2.20 14.17
C ASP A 1006 -11.08 -2.75 14.44
N ILE A 1007 -11.00 -3.90 15.10
CA ILE A 1007 -9.80 -4.37 15.79
C ILE A 1007 -9.57 -5.84 15.43
N SER A 1008 -8.33 -6.18 15.08
CA SER A 1008 -7.92 -7.59 14.97
C SER A 1008 -7.19 -8.07 16.22
N LEU A 1009 -7.52 -9.27 16.69
CA LEU A 1009 -6.93 -9.88 17.87
C LEU A 1009 -6.66 -11.37 17.64
N PRO A 1010 -5.65 -11.95 18.31
CA PRO A 1010 -5.58 -13.39 18.48
C PRO A 1010 -6.87 -13.94 19.09
N LEU A 1011 -7.32 -15.11 18.64
CA LEU A 1011 -8.65 -15.63 18.96
C LEU A 1011 -8.89 -15.80 20.47
N ASP A 1012 -7.87 -16.19 21.23
CA ASP A 1012 -7.92 -16.33 22.69
C ASP A 1012 -8.22 -15.01 23.43
N ASN A 1013 -7.87 -13.87 22.81
CA ASN A 1013 -8.09 -12.54 23.38
C ASN A 1013 -9.25 -11.79 22.71
N TYR A 1014 -9.91 -12.39 21.71
CA TYR A 1014 -10.91 -11.74 20.87
C TYR A 1014 -12.02 -11.08 21.70
N TYR A 1015 -12.72 -11.84 22.55
CA TYR A 1015 -13.80 -11.28 23.37
C TYR A 1015 -13.33 -10.71 24.71
N ARG A 1016 -12.08 -11.00 25.10
CA ARG A 1016 -11.50 -10.48 26.35
C ARG A 1016 -11.42 -8.95 26.36
N LEU A 1017 -11.13 -8.34 25.20
CA LEU A 1017 -11.12 -6.88 25.07
C LEU A 1017 -12.51 -6.27 25.30
N VAL A 1018 -13.58 -6.95 24.91
CA VAL A 1018 -14.96 -6.51 25.15
C VAL A 1018 -15.25 -6.47 26.64
N GLU A 1019 -14.84 -7.51 27.37
CA GLU A 1019 -15.01 -7.58 28.83
C GLU A 1019 -14.16 -6.54 29.58
N ASP A 1020 -12.91 -6.32 29.15
CA ASP A 1020 -12.07 -5.24 29.68
C ASP A 1020 -12.72 -3.87 29.49
N MET A 1021 -13.34 -3.61 28.33
CA MET A 1021 -14.01 -2.35 28.05
C MET A 1021 -15.33 -2.21 28.83
N LYS A 1022 -16.09 -3.29 29.01
CA LYS A 1022 -17.27 -3.30 29.91
C LYS A 1022 -16.86 -2.91 31.33
N GLN A 1023 -15.78 -3.50 31.84
CA GLN A 1023 -15.27 -3.19 33.17
C GLN A 1023 -14.75 -1.75 33.27
N HIS A 1024 -13.99 -1.28 32.27
CA HIS A 1024 -13.43 0.08 32.23
C HIS A 1024 -14.51 1.16 32.15
N MET A 1025 -15.54 0.93 31.34
CA MET A 1025 -16.64 1.89 31.18
C MET A 1025 -17.60 1.91 32.37
N GLY A 1026 -17.85 0.76 33.01
CA GLY A 1026 -18.80 0.65 34.12
C GLY A 1026 -20.16 1.27 33.79
N THR A 1027 -20.61 2.24 34.59
CA THR A 1027 -21.90 2.93 34.39
C THR A 1027 -21.84 4.06 33.36
N LEU A 1028 -20.67 4.37 32.78
CA LEU A 1028 -20.51 5.43 31.78
C LEU A 1028 -21.05 5.02 30.40
N SER A 1029 -20.99 3.72 30.07
CA SER A 1029 -21.60 3.16 28.86
C SER A 1029 -23.04 2.73 29.10
N HIS A 1030 -23.90 2.89 28.10
CA HIS A 1030 -25.18 2.20 28.07
C HIS A 1030 -24.98 0.71 27.76
N ARG A 1031 -24.23 0.41 26.68
CA ARG A 1031 -23.85 -0.95 26.28
C ARG A 1031 -22.44 -0.97 25.68
N VAL A 1032 -21.79 -2.12 25.77
CA VAL A 1032 -20.57 -2.44 25.03
C VAL A 1032 -20.87 -3.68 24.19
N PHE A 1033 -20.66 -3.57 22.89
CA PHE A 1033 -20.96 -4.56 21.88
C PHE A 1033 -19.66 -5.22 21.40
N GLY A 1034 -19.72 -6.53 21.18
CA GLY A 1034 -18.69 -7.32 20.51
C GLY A 1034 -19.32 -8.30 19.53
N PHE A 1035 -19.18 -8.02 18.24
CA PHE A 1035 -19.60 -8.90 17.15
C PHE A 1035 -18.60 -8.80 16.00
N GLY A 1036 -18.64 -9.73 15.07
CA GLY A 1036 -17.80 -9.65 13.86
C GLY A 1036 -17.35 -10.99 13.31
N HIS A 1037 -16.28 -10.91 12.54
CA HIS A 1037 -15.71 -11.99 11.77
C HIS A 1037 -14.73 -12.78 12.65
N LEU A 1038 -15.21 -13.82 13.33
CA LEU A 1038 -14.33 -14.64 14.17
C LEU A 1038 -13.30 -15.38 13.32
N GLY A 1039 -13.70 -15.85 12.13
CA GLY A 1039 -12.83 -16.65 11.25
C GLY A 1039 -11.54 -15.96 10.78
N ASP A 1040 -11.52 -14.63 10.81
CA ASP A 1040 -10.34 -13.82 10.48
C ASP A 1040 -9.81 -12.98 11.67
N GLY A 1041 -10.37 -13.20 12.86
CA GLY A 1041 -9.97 -12.51 14.10
C GLY A 1041 -10.34 -11.03 14.13
N ASN A 1042 -11.29 -10.55 13.30
CA ASN A 1042 -11.77 -9.17 13.33
C ASN A 1042 -12.98 -8.98 14.27
N LEU A 1043 -12.80 -8.15 15.29
CA LEU A 1043 -13.80 -7.70 16.25
C LEU A 1043 -14.27 -6.28 15.93
N HIS A 1044 -15.58 -6.11 15.74
CA HIS A 1044 -16.23 -4.82 15.82
C HIS A 1044 -16.64 -4.52 17.27
N LEU A 1045 -15.76 -3.83 17.98
CA LEU A 1045 -16.02 -3.38 19.35
C LEU A 1045 -16.68 -2.01 19.30
N ASN A 1046 -17.90 -1.91 19.84
CA ASN A 1046 -18.65 -0.66 19.83
C ASN A 1046 -19.13 -0.31 21.24
N ILE A 1047 -19.19 0.98 21.56
CA ILE A 1047 -19.57 1.45 22.90
C ILE A 1047 -20.67 2.51 22.74
N SER A 1048 -21.89 2.21 23.19
CA SER A 1048 -22.97 3.21 23.22
C SER A 1048 -22.94 4.03 24.49
N VAL A 1049 -23.11 5.33 24.31
CA VAL A 1049 -23.26 6.34 25.36
C VAL A 1049 -24.43 7.24 25.01
N LYS A 1050 -24.97 7.97 25.99
CA LYS A 1050 -26.13 8.86 25.75
C LYS A 1050 -25.83 9.92 24.69
N GLU A 1051 -24.69 10.60 24.84
CA GLU A 1051 -24.26 11.69 23.97
C GLU A 1051 -22.73 11.67 23.84
N TYR A 1052 -22.23 12.23 22.74
CA TYR A 1052 -20.80 12.40 22.54
C TYR A 1052 -20.21 13.40 23.56
N SER A 1053 -19.02 13.07 24.07
CA SER A 1053 -18.20 13.99 24.88
C SER A 1053 -16.73 13.74 24.58
N SER A 1054 -15.96 14.81 24.41
CA SER A 1054 -14.51 14.74 24.24
C SER A 1054 -13.81 14.09 25.44
N GLN A 1055 -14.33 14.27 26.66
CA GLN A 1055 -13.81 13.64 27.86
C GLN A 1055 -14.04 12.13 27.84
N LEU A 1056 -15.20 11.67 27.36
CA LEU A 1056 -15.45 10.23 27.17
C LEU A 1056 -14.54 9.64 26.11
N GLN A 1057 -14.33 10.35 25.00
CA GLN A 1057 -13.38 9.90 23.98
C GLN A 1057 -11.95 9.78 24.55
N GLN A 1058 -11.49 10.76 25.33
CA GLN A 1058 -10.18 10.73 26.00
C GLN A 1058 -10.10 9.69 27.13
N PHE A 1059 -11.24 9.22 27.64
CA PHE A 1059 -11.30 8.14 28.61
C PHE A 1059 -11.23 6.76 27.96
N ILE A 1060 -11.76 6.64 26.73
CA ILE A 1060 -11.70 5.40 25.93
C ILE A 1060 -10.38 5.30 25.17
N GLU A 1061 -9.92 6.40 24.57
CA GLU A 1061 -8.67 6.51 23.82
C GLU A 1061 -7.62 7.26 24.65
N PRO A 1062 -6.41 6.70 24.89
CA PRO A 1062 -5.82 5.56 24.18
C PRO A 1062 -6.03 4.18 24.83
N TYR A 1063 -6.76 4.07 25.95
CA TYR A 1063 -6.88 2.83 26.73
C TYR A 1063 -7.23 1.60 25.88
N ILE A 1064 -8.25 1.69 25.01
CA ILE A 1064 -8.64 0.58 24.13
C ILE A 1064 -7.49 0.13 23.23
N PHE A 1065 -6.72 1.07 22.67
CA PHE A 1065 -5.60 0.78 21.78
C PHE A 1065 -4.39 0.22 22.53
N GLU A 1066 -4.15 0.67 23.76
CA GLU A 1066 -3.11 0.11 24.63
C GLU A 1066 -3.45 -1.34 25.02
N ARG A 1067 -4.72 -1.63 25.32
CA ARG A 1067 -5.19 -3.00 25.55
C ARG A 1067 -5.08 -3.86 24.30
N THR A 1068 -5.44 -3.34 23.12
CA THR A 1068 -5.22 -4.03 21.85
C THR A 1068 -3.74 -4.39 21.66
N LYS A 1069 -2.82 -3.46 21.94
CA LYS A 1069 -1.38 -3.70 21.82
C LYS A 1069 -0.92 -4.78 22.79
N LEU A 1070 -1.38 -4.74 24.04
CA LEU A 1070 -1.05 -5.74 25.06
C LEU A 1070 -1.43 -7.17 24.62
N TYR A 1071 -2.53 -7.29 23.86
CA TYR A 1071 -2.98 -8.56 23.31
C TYR A 1071 -2.38 -8.89 21.93
N ASN A 1072 -1.33 -8.19 21.51
CA ASN A 1072 -0.69 -8.34 20.20
C ASN A 1072 -1.68 -8.20 19.03
N GLY A 1073 -2.67 -7.31 19.18
CA GLY A 1073 -3.68 -7.00 18.18
C GLY A 1073 -3.32 -5.81 17.28
N SER A 1074 -4.24 -5.50 16.37
CA SER A 1074 -4.19 -4.34 15.47
C SER A 1074 -5.39 -3.43 15.71
N ILE A 1075 -5.17 -2.10 15.79
CA ILE A 1075 -6.25 -1.10 15.95
C ILE A 1075 -7.08 -0.87 14.68
N SER A 1076 -6.70 -1.51 13.57
CA SER A 1076 -7.46 -1.44 12.34
C SER A 1076 -7.34 -2.73 11.55
N ALA A 1077 -8.38 -3.56 11.63
CA ALA A 1077 -8.46 -4.81 10.89
C ALA A 1077 -8.71 -4.55 9.39
N GLU A 1078 -9.72 -3.75 9.07
CA GLU A 1078 -10.24 -3.55 7.71
C GLU A 1078 -10.26 -2.09 7.30
N HIS A 1079 -10.73 -1.20 8.17
CA HIS A 1079 -11.13 0.15 7.77
C HIS A 1079 -9.98 1.07 7.34
N GLY A 1080 -8.73 0.68 7.64
CA GLY A 1080 -7.53 1.49 7.43
C GLY A 1080 -7.26 2.51 8.54
N MET A 1081 -6.22 3.31 8.34
CA MET A 1081 -5.77 4.32 9.29
C MET A 1081 -6.43 5.68 9.04
N GLY A 1082 -6.57 6.06 7.77
CA GLY A 1082 -7.11 7.35 7.34
C GLY A 1082 -6.53 8.54 8.10
N PHE A 1083 -7.39 9.51 8.39
CA PHE A 1083 -7.06 10.67 9.22
C PHE A 1083 -7.24 10.35 10.71
N LEU A 1084 -8.31 9.65 11.07
CA LEU A 1084 -8.72 9.47 12.47
C LEU A 1084 -7.74 8.65 13.30
N LYS A 1085 -7.13 7.60 12.72
CA LYS A 1085 -6.23 6.69 13.45
C LYS A 1085 -4.75 6.97 13.22
N ALA A 1086 -4.36 7.83 12.26
CA ALA A 1086 -2.96 8.08 11.89
C ALA A 1086 -2.07 8.44 13.09
N LYS A 1087 -2.58 9.22 14.05
CA LYS A 1087 -1.89 9.60 15.30
C LYS A 1087 -1.49 8.41 16.20
N TYR A 1088 -2.16 7.27 16.07
CA TYR A 1088 -1.90 6.06 16.86
C TYR A 1088 -0.96 5.07 16.16
N LEU A 1089 -0.48 5.35 14.94
CA LEU A 1089 0.47 4.47 14.24
C LEU A 1089 1.72 4.13 15.08
N PRO A 1090 2.35 5.08 15.83
CA PRO A 1090 3.50 4.79 16.68
C PRO A 1090 3.22 3.81 17.83
N LEU A 1091 1.95 3.62 18.19
CA LEU A 1091 1.58 2.62 19.19
C LEU A 1091 1.73 1.20 18.62
N MET A 1092 1.41 1.01 17.33
CA MET A 1092 1.31 -0.31 16.70
C MET A 1092 2.52 -0.71 15.85
N LYS A 1093 3.28 0.25 15.31
CA LYS A 1093 4.41 -0.04 14.41
C LYS A 1093 5.73 0.44 14.99
N SER A 1094 6.77 -0.36 14.74
CA SER A 1094 8.13 -0.02 15.16
C SER A 1094 8.63 1.27 14.48
N PRO A 1095 9.54 2.03 15.12
CA PRO A 1095 10.14 3.21 14.49
C PRO A 1095 10.79 2.91 13.14
N ALA A 1096 11.43 1.74 12.99
CA ALA A 1096 12.02 1.28 11.74
C ALA A 1096 10.97 1.07 10.64
N ALA A 1097 9.82 0.45 10.97
CA ALA A 1097 8.71 0.30 10.04
C ALA A 1097 8.12 1.63 9.61
N ILE A 1098 7.87 2.54 10.56
CA ILE A 1098 7.36 3.90 10.26
C ILE A 1098 8.34 4.67 9.39
N LYS A 1099 9.64 4.58 9.67
CA LYS A 1099 10.69 5.20 8.85
C LYS A 1099 10.71 4.63 7.44
N ALA A 1100 10.58 3.31 7.27
CA ALA A 1100 10.49 2.67 5.96
C ALA A 1100 9.24 3.14 5.19
N MET A 1101 8.07 3.19 5.82
CA MET A 1101 6.84 3.72 5.20
C MET A 1101 7.01 5.17 4.75
N ARG A 1102 7.56 6.05 5.61
CA ARG A 1102 7.83 7.46 5.26
C ARG A 1102 8.83 7.58 4.11
N ASN A 1103 9.84 6.73 4.04
CA ASN A 1103 10.79 6.75 2.93
C ASN A 1103 10.14 6.33 1.60
N ILE A 1104 9.30 5.28 1.62
CA ILE A 1104 8.51 4.86 0.44
C ILE A 1104 7.59 5.99 -0.03
N LYS A 1105 6.88 6.63 0.90
CA LYS A 1105 6.03 7.80 0.61
C LYS A 1105 6.83 8.94 -0.05
N ARG A 1106 8.04 9.25 0.43
CA ARG A 1106 8.90 10.28 -0.19
C ARG A 1106 9.40 9.91 -1.59
N ILE A 1107 9.63 8.63 -1.86
CA ILE A 1107 10.03 8.15 -3.19
C ILE A 1107 8.87 8.34 -4.18
N MET A 1108 7.65 7.96 -3.79
CA MET A 1108 6.48 7.97 -4.67
C MET A 1108 5.75 9.32 -4.76
N ASP A 1109 5.86 10.14 -3.72
CA ASP A 1109 5.24 11.47 -3.65
C ASP A 1109 6.15 12.46 -2.88
N PRO A 1110 7.21 12.97 -3.54
CA PRO A 1110 8.19 13.84 -2.90
C PRO A 1110 7.62 15.19 -2.47
N ASN A 1111 6.57 15.68 -3.14
CA ASN A 1111 5.90 16.94 -2.78
C ASN A 1111 4.79 16.76 -1.74
N GLY A 1112 4.45 15.51 -1.38
CA GLY A 1112 3.42 15.19 -0.41
C GLY A 1112 2.01 15.58 -0.84
N ILE A 1113 1.73 15.66 -2.15
CA ILE A 1113 0.43 16.12 -2.66
C ILE A 1113 -0.66 15.06 -2.56
N LEU A 1114 -0.32 13.76 -2.60
CA LEU A 1114 -1.29 12.68 -2.59
C LEU A 1114 -1.76 12.38 -1.17
N ASN A 1115 -3.02 12.68 -0.92
CA ASN A 1115 -3.77 12.39 0.29
C ASN A 1115 -3.03 12.80 1.59
N PRO A 1116 -2.65 14.09 1.75
CA PRO A 1116 -1.88 14.55 2.89
C PRO A 1116 -2.61 14.37 4.23
N TYR A 1117 -1.86 14.46 5.33
CA TYR A 1117 -2.33 14.38 6.73
C TYR A 1117 -2.88 13.02 7.17
N LYS A 1118 -2.84 12.01 6.30
CA LYS A 1118 -3.45 10.68 6.52
C LYS A 1118 -2.39 9.59 6.56
N VAL A 1119 -2.75 8.47 7.20
CA VAL A 1119 -1.97 7.23 7.36
C VAL A 1119 -0.66 7.39 8.16
N LEU A 1120 0.27 8.21 7.68
CA LEU A 1120 1.59 8.46 8.26
C LEU A 1120 1.63 9.87 8.85
N ALA A 1121 1.20 10.03 10.11
CA ALA A 1121 1.22 11.33 10.81
C ALA A 1121 2.63 11.93 10.95
#